data_AF-A0A950YB63-F1
#
_entry.id   AF-A0A950YB63-F1
#
_cell.length_a   1.000
_cell.length_b   1.000
_cell.length_c   1.000
_cell.angle_alpha   90.00
_cell.angle_beta   90.00
_cell.angle_gamma   90.00
#
_symmetry.space_group_name_H-M   'P 1'
#
loop_
_entity.id
_entity.type
_entity.pdbx_description
1 polymer ?
#
loop_
_entity_poly.entity_id
_entity_poly.type
_entity_poly.pdbx_seq_one_letter_code
_entity_poly.pdbx_strand_id
1 'polypeptide(L)'
;VPSTGPFKVAVIGYLANPTPRGEVGSTGAAAGAMYLGGYSSDQGAPGNANEVTPYQGLKKAIQAINPSATVDFYNGFTGSPTNASQLTTIDQNAVNAAANYDYVIVYTGTDDSTANEFVDRTTMALPGAQADLINAVAAKNPNTAAVIESIGQVDVDSFRDNVPSLLWTSYNGQRKGDALADVVLGNYNPSGHLPFTWYENASDLPALDDYSIRPSSSSMGRTYMYYRGPASFPFGYGLSYTVFKTSNLRVDRTNLDANDTFHVSVDVTNTGSVVGKDLVQLYISTPGAPASMQLPIKRLEGFQQVELGPGQTKSVTLTVSVPSLAFFNQSANRYDVYDGRYGIEIASSTADSDILAQRNVTVSGRLTPVPSVLTAQPTMLGDAQRGIQSRVMYPENATVIPQLTVSMNDESLFGFIEPGQSKRFPAGMRFTFSSDHPDVVAVEWGGTIRTLRNGVATITAKVTYRGVTRSTQFVVRVLSELDRLSIDGRRIRAFHPDAFSYDSIVPDRGPTPRVTAHTPDPLAAVSVTQATGVPGHATVTVTGPDGISQTYTVYFAHRARSDEFMGTSVGPQWTWIRQDPAGEQVSNGALTISPEQGDLSGTNPPARNILLQPALGNWAMVSKLTFSVAPHINNQQGGLIAYQDDANWLKVDWEYSNGVAQLAETTSDNQNYPTNKQTAQVLTTIPTAGLLSTNAVWLAMAKVGARYTTYYSTDGVHFTPIYSVGASLSNVKVGLFAWNGPATTSDLQVSFQHFHIINTGPGFVRP
;
A
#
# COMPACT_ATOMS: atom_id res chain seq x y z
N VAL A 1 1.85 -34.18 -40.54
CA VAL A 1 2.18 -35.57 -40.18
C VAL A 1 1.46 -36.51 -41.14
N PRO A 2 2.16 -37.37 -41.89
CA PRO A 2 1.51 -38.38 -42.74
C PRO A 2 0.82 -39.43 -41.85
N SER A 3 -0.35 -39.94 -42.24
CA SER A 3 -1.12 -40.91 -41.42
C SER A 3 -0.45 -42.29 -41.27
N THR A 4 0.47 -42.64 -42.17
CA THR A 4 1.19 -43.92 -42.18
C THR A 4 2.59 -43.73 -42.77
N GLY A 5 3.51 -44.67 -42.45
CA GLY A 5 4.87 -44.68 -43.00
C GLY A 5 5.88 -43.97 -42.10
N PRO A 6 7.19 -44.09 -42.39
CA PRO A 6 8.23 -43.50 -41.59
C PRO A 6 8.08 -41.97 -41.58
N PHE A 7 8.03 -41.40 -40.38
CA PHE A 7 8.03 -39.96 -40.16
C PHE A 7 8.77 -39.67 -38.85
N LYS A 8 9.78 -38.83 -38.91
CA LYS A 8 10.70 -38.57 -37.81
C LYS A 8 10.65 -37.10 -37.42
N VAL A 9 10.37 -36.82 -36.15
CA VAL A 9 10.43 -35.47 -35.56
C VAL A 9 11.44 -35.44 -34.42
N ALA A 10 12.33 -34.44 -34.44
CA ALA A 10 13.20 -34.16 -33.31
C ALA A 10 12.68 -32.95 -32.52
N VAL A 11 12.58 -33.09 -31.21
CA VAL A 11 12.32 -31.98 -30.29
C VAL A 11 13.62 -31.71 -29.53
N ILE A 12 14.24 -30.56 -29.80
CA ILE A 12 15.57 -30.20 -29.29
C ILE A 12 15.43 -28.99 -28.37
N GLY A 13 16.00 -29.06 -27.17
CA GLY A 13 16.11 -27.92 -26.26
C GLY A 13 15.82 -28.28 -24.81
N TYR A 14 16.55 -27.63 -23.90
CA TYR A 14 16.51 -27.90 -22.47
C TYR A 14 15.08 -27.83 -21.89
N LEU A 15 14.34 -26.79 -22.27
CA LEU A 15 12.99 -26.52 -21.75
C LEU A 15 11.89 -27.38 -22.41
N ALA A 16 12.22 -28.23 -23.40
CA ALA A 16 11.23 -29.02 -24.12
C ALA A 16 10.73 -30.24 -23.31
N ASN A 17 11.56 -30.77 -22.41
CA ASN A 17 11.21 -31.92 -21.59
C ASN A 17 11.80 -31.86 -20.16
N PRO A 18 11.47 -30.81 -19.39
CA PRO A 18 11.91 -30.69 -18.00
C PRO A 18 11.29 -31.78 -17.11
N THR A 19 11.83 -31.96 -15.91
CA THR A 19 11.19 -32.83 -14.92
C THR A 19 9.85 -32.22 -14.45
N PRO A 20 8.84 -33.02 -14.09
CA PRO A 20 7.62 -32.49 -13.48
C PRO A 20 7.92 -31.75 -12.18
N ARG A 21 7.13 -30.72 -11.85
CA ARG A 21 7.26 -29.97 -10.60
C ARG A 21 6.86 -30.87 -9.42
N GLY A 22 7.85 -31.28 -8.61
CA GLY A 22 7.62 -31.76 -7.25
C GLY A 22 7.47 -30.59 -6.28
N GLU A 23 6.88 -30.81 -5.09
CA GLU A 23 6.64 -29.79 -4.05
C GLU A 23 7.85 -28.86 -3.86
N VAL A 24 7.77 -27.65 -4.41
CA VAL A 24 8.66 -26.56 -4.06
C VAL A 24 7.77 -25.35 -3.85
N GLY A 25 7.86 -24.82 -2.62
CA GLY A 25 7.03 -23.76 -2.08
C GLY A 25 6.99 -22.50 -2.95
N SER A 26 6.18 -21.55 -2.49
CA SER A 26 5.60 -20.39 -3.18
C SER A 26 6.54 -19.42 -3.94
N THR A 27 7.82 -19.72 -4.15
CA THR A 27 8.79 -18.79 -4.73
C THR A 27 9.81 -19.42 -5.70
N GLY A 28 9.68 -20.67 -6.13
CA GLY A 28 10.59 -21.23 -7.16
C GLY A 28 10.28 -22.66 -7.58
N ALA A 29 10.63 -23.02 -8.81
CA ALA A 29 10.59 -24.42 -9.27
C ALA A 29 11.90 -25.14 -8.86
N ALA A 30 11.86 -26.45 -8.62
CA ALA A 30 13.10 -27.23 -8.44
C ALA A 30 14.01 -27.08 -9.66
N ALA A 31 15.34 -27.19 -9.47
CA ALA A 31 16.31 -27.25 -10.55
C ALA A 31 15.87 -28.22 -11.67
N GLY A 32 15.70 -27.71 -12.89
CA GLY A 32 15.26 -28.47 -14.06
C GLY A 32 13.79 -28.88 -14.11
N ALA A 33 12.95 -28.40 -13.19
CA ALA A 33 11.51 -28.65 -13.22
C ALA A 33 10.77 -27.76 -14.24
N MET A 34 9.57 -28.20 -14.65
CA MET A 34 8.75 -27.46 -15.61
C MET A 34 8.34 -26.11 -15.04
N TYR A 35 8.85 -25.04 -15.63
CA TYR A 35 8.54 -23.68 -15.20
C TYR A 35 7.16 -23.24 -15.71
N LEU A 36 6.27 -22.84 -14.80
CA LEU A 36 4.90 -22.43 -15.13
C LEU A 36 4.70 -20.91 -15.14
N GLY A 37 5.77 -20.15 -14.95
CA GLY A 37 5.74 -18.72 -14.68
C GLY A 37 5.72 -18.39 -13.18
N GLY A 38 6.11 -17.15 -12.86
CA GLY A 38 6.03 -16.60 -11.52
C GLY A 38 4.61 -16.68 -10.95
N TYR A 39 4.50 -16.77 -9.61
CA TYR A 39 3.22 -16.91 -8.89
C TYR A 39 2.35 -18.12 -9.28
N SER A 40 2.92 -19.13 -9.95
CA SER A 40 2.25 -20.42 -10.11
C SER A 40 2.19 -21.11 -8.75
N SER A 41 1.01 -21.07 -8.09
CA SER A 41 0.78 -21.65 -6.77
C SER A 41 1.21 -23.13 -6.71
N ASP A 42 1.55 -23.62 -5.52
CA ASP A 42 1.86 -25.04 -5.31
C ASP A 42 0.69 -25.92 -5.75
N GLN A 43 0.93 -26.80 -6.72
CA GLN A 43 -0.07 -27.70 -7.30
C GLN A 43 -0.12 -29.07 -6.59
N GLY A 44 0.62 -29.22 -5.49
CA GLY A 44 0.67 -30.44 -4.68
C GLY A 44 1.63 -31.50 -5.22
N ALA A 45 1.59 -32.70 -4.62
CA ALA A 45 2.53 -33.78 -4.88
C ALA A 45 2.60 -34.24 -6.36
N PRO A 46 3.78 -34.64 -6.86
CA PRO A 46 3.97 -35.15 -8.22
C PRO A 46 3.09 -36.39 -8.46
N GLY A 47 2.17 -36.27 -9.43
CA GLY A 47 1.09 -37.24 -9.69
C GLY A 47 -0.32 -36.63 -9.66
N ASN A 48 -0.50 -35.53 -8.90
CA ASN A 48 -1.73 -34.71 -8.94
C ASN A 48 -1.64 -33.53 -9.91
N ALA A 49 -0.44 -32.99 -10.10
CA ALA A 49 -0.16 -31.99 -11.13
C ALA A 49 -0.27 -32.66 -12.52
N ASN A 50 -1.34 -32.37 -13.26
CA ASN A 50 -1.57 -32.84 -14.63
C ASN A 50 -0.64 -32.11 -15.62
N GLU A 51 0.67 -32.20 -15.38
CA GLU A 51 1.71 -31.54 -16.16
C GLU A 51 2.03 -32.30 -17.45
N VAL A 52 2.03 -31.60 -18.58
CA VAL A 52 2.39 -32.16 -19.89
C VAL A 52 3.47 -31.30 -20.50
N THR A 53 4.69 -31.84 -20.60
CA THR A 53 5.82 -31.14 -21.22
C THR A 53 5.59 -30.94 -22.72
N PRO A 54 6.23 -29.94 -23.34
CA PRO A 54 6.21 -29.74 -24.80
C PRO A 54 6.50 -31.02 -25.59
N TYR A 55 7.56 -31.75 -25.21
CA TYR A 55 7.92 -33.03 -25.84
C TYR A 55 6.83 -34.09 -25.68
N GLN A 56 6.29 -34.26 -24.47
CA GLN A 56 5.25 -35.27 -24.21
C GLN A 56 3.98 -34.99 -25.01
N GLY A 57 3.53 -33.74 -25.05
CA GLY A 57 2.36 -33.33 -25.81
C GLY A 57 2.53 -33.55 -27.31
N LEU A 58 3.64 -33.07 -27.88
CA LEU A 58 3.98 -33.26 -29.30
C LEU A 58 4.08 -34.74 -29.66
N LYS A 59 4.83 -35.54 -28.88
CA LYS A 59 4.99 -36.98 -29.12
C LYS A 59 3.64 -37.69 -29.13
N LYS A 60 2.83 -37.47 -28.09
CA LYS A 60 1.51 -38.07 -27.98
C LYS A 60 0.61 -37.71 -29.17
N ALA A 61 0.54 -36.43 -29.54
CA ALA A 61 -0.32 -35.97 -30.61
C ALA A 61 0.14 -36.43 -31.99
N ILE A 62 1.45 -36.39 -32.28
CA ILE A 62 2.01 -36.89 -33.54
C ILE A 62 1.77 -38.40 -33.69
N GLN A 63 2.01 -39.17 -32.62
CA GLN A 63 1.83 -40.63 -32.64
C GLN A 63 0.35 -41.05 -32.66
N ALA A 64 -0.57 -40.19 -32.20
CA ALA A 64 -2.00 -40.39 -32.40
C ALA A 64 -2.41 -40.29 -33.88
N ILE A 65 -1.73 -39.44 -34.66
CA ILE A 65 -1.94 -39.33 -36.12
C ILE A 65 -1.21 -40.45 -36.87
N ASN A 66 0.02 -40.77 -36.47
CA ASN A 66 0.86 -41.81 -37.07
C ASN A 66 1.55 -42.66 -35.99
N PRO A 67 0.99 -43.83 -35.65
CA PRO A 67 1.55 -44.71 -34.62
C PRO A 67 2.98 -45.21 -34.92
N SER A 68 3.43 -45.14 -36.18
CA SER A 68 4.80 -45.52 -36.59
C SER A 68 5.79 -44.35 -36.59
N ALA A 69 5.35 -43.13 -36.29
CA ALA A 69 6.22 -41.97 -36.24
C ALA A 69 7.22 -42.06 -35.06
N THR A 70 8.47 -41.67 -35.33
CA THR A 70 9.52 -41.51 -34.33
C THR A 70 9.54 -40.07 -33.86
N VAL A 71 9.40 -39.85 -32.54
CA VAL A 71 9.50 -38.52 -31.93
C VAL A 71 10.53 -38.56 -30.81
N ASP A 72 11.70 -38.00 -31.08
CA ASP A 72 12.86 -38.07 -30.21
C ASP A 72 13.14 -36.73 -29.53
N PHE A 73 13.65 -36.81 -28.31
CA PHE A 73 14.05 -35.65 -27.52
C PHE A 73 15.57 -35.55 -27.44
N TYR A 74 16.09 -34.34 -27.63
CA TYR A 74 17.48 -33.99 -27.34
C TYR A 74 17.52 -32.77 -26.42
N ASN A 75 18.35 -32.81 -25.38
CA ASN A 75 18.50 -31.65 -24.49
C ASN A 75 19.10 -30.43 -25.21
N GLY A 76 19.98 -30.67 -26.19
CA GLY A 76 20.65 -29.62 -26.97
C GLY A 76 21.90 -29.04 -26.29
N PHE A 77 22.13 -29.35 -25.02
CA PHE A 77 23.28 -28.88 -24.24
C PHE A 77 23.97 -30.02 -23.48
N THR A 78 25.27 -29.87 -23.26
CA THR A 78 26.08 -30.78 -22.44
C THR A 78 26.22 -30.25 -20.99
N GLY A 79 26.78 -31.06 -20.09
CA GLY A 79 27.14 -30.60 -18.74
C GLY A 79 26.01 -30.59 -17.70
N SER A 80 24.86 -31.21 -17.99
CA SER A 80 23.73 -31.35 -17.06
C SER A 80 23.24 -30.03 -16.46
N PRO A 81 22.84 -29.04 -17.29
CA PRO A 81 22.35 -27.75 -16.81
C PRO A 81 21.11 -27.90 -15.93
N THR A 82 20.99 -27.01 -14.95
CA THR A 82 19.87 -26.98 -13.99
C THR A 82 18.91 -25.81 -14.17
N ASN A 83 19.26 -24.87 -15.06
CA ASN A 83 18.45 -23.71 -15.44
C ASN A 83 18.94 -23.11 -16.78
N ALA A 84 18.15 -22.18 -17.33
CA ALA A 84 18.40 -21.54 -18.61
C ALA A 84 19.68 -20.68 -18.63
N SER A 85 20.09 -20.12 -17.50
CA SER A 85 21.35 -19.35 -17.39
C SER A 85 22.61 -20.20 -17.57
N GLN A 86 22.51 -21.53 -17.42
CA GLN A 86 23.65 -22.47 -17.51
C GLN A 86 23.82 -23.11 -18.91
N LEU A 87 22.99 -22.75 -19.88
CA LEU A 87 22.98 -23.36 -21.23
C LEU A 87 24.13 -22.85 -22.10
N THR A 88 25.39 -23.11 -21.72
CA THR A 88 26.57 -22.48 -22.35
C THR A 88 27.24 -23.34 -23.43
N THR A 89 27.12 -24.67 -23.37
CA THR A 89 27.84 -25.59 -24.28
C THR A 89 26.86 -26.45 -25.07
N ILE A 90 26.71 -26.15 -26.36
CA ILE A 90 25.84 -26.88 -27.29
C ILE A 90 26.30 -28.33 -27.45
N ASP A 91 25.36 -29.27 -27.41
CA ASP A 91 25.61 -30.67 -27.76
C ASP A 91 25.63 -30.86 -29.28
N GLN A 92 26.83 -30.98 -29.85
CA GLN A 92 27.00 -31.15 -31.29
C GLN A 92 26.39 -32.47 -31.81
N ASN A 93 26.20 -33.49 -30.96
CA ASN A 93 25.50 -34.70 -31.38
C ASN A 93 24.02 -34.43 -31.63
N ALA A 94 23.37 -33.62 -30.79
CA ALA A 94 21.99 -33.19 -31.00
C ALA A 94 21.85 -32.36 -32.29
N VAL A 95 22.77 -31.42 -32.52
CA VAL A 95 22.81 -30.62 -33.76
C VAL A 95 22.99 -31.50 -35.00
N ASN A 96 23.94 -32.44 -34.97
CA ASN A 96 24.19 -33.32 -36.11
C ASN A 96 23.04 -34.31 -36.36
N ALA A 97 22.35 -34.75 -35.30
CA ALA A 97 21.20 -35.64 -35.41
C ALA A 97 20.04 -35.00 -36.18
N ALA A 98 19.87 -33.68 -36.10
CA ALA A 98 18.80 -32.92 -36.74
C ALA A 98 18.67 -33.18 -38.25
N ALA A 99 19.77 -33.45 -38.96
CA ALA A 99 19.77 -33.75 -40.39
C ALA A 99 19.04 -35.07 -40.75
N ASN A 100 18.78 -35.95 -39.77
CA ASN A 100 18.14 -37.25 -39.97
C ASN A 100 16.64 -37.26 -39.64
N TYR A 101 16.02 -36.08 -39.50
CA TYR A 101 14.60 -35.92 -39.17
C TYR A 101 13.87 -35.17 -40.28
N ASP A 102 12.58 -35.45 -40.44
CA ASP A 102 11.74 -34.78 -41.44
C ASP A 102 11.42 -33.34 -41.00
N TYR A 103 11.22 -33.15 -39.69
CA TYR A 103 10.97 -31.87 -39.04
C TYR A 103 11.71 -31.78 -37.71
N VAL A 104 12.15 -30.58 -37.36
CA VAL A 104 12.82 -30.29 -36.09
C VAL A 104 12.13 -29.14 -35.38
N ILE A 105 11.88 -29.29 -34.09
CA ILE A 105 11.33 -28.25 -33.22
C ILE A 105 12.41 -27.91 -32.20
N VAL A 106 12.91 -26.68 -32.25
CA VAL A 106 13.86 -26.15 -31.26
C VAL A 106 13.09 -25.33 -30.24
N TYR A 107 12.98 -25.84 -29.00
CA TYR A 107 12.21 -25.23 -27.93
C TYR A 107 13.15 -24.51 -26.95
N THR A 108 13.04 -23.18 -26.90
CA THR A 108 13.91 -22.29 -26.11
C THR A 108 13.07 -21.29 -25.32
N GLY A 109 13.69 -20.55 -24.40
CA GLY A 109 12.93 -19.64 -23.56
C GLY A 109 13.64 -19.14 -22.32
N THR A 110 12.84 -18.61 -21.39
CA THR A 110 13.25 -18.14 -20.06
C THR A 110 12.60 -18.99 -18.97
N ASP A 111 13.30 -19.12 -17.84
CA ASP A 111 12.84 -19.81 -16.64
C ASP A 111 13.06 -18.94 -15.39
N ASP A 112 12.89 -19.51 -14.21
CA ASP A 112 13.03 -18.80 -12.93
C ASP A 112 14.43 -18.21 -12.68
N SER A 113 15.48 -18.65 -13.39
CA SER A 113 16.80 -18.03 -13.26
C SER A 113 16.95 -16.74 -14.07
N THR A 114 15.99 -16.45 -14.95
CA THR A 114 16.01 -15.32 -15.89
C THR A 114 14.70 -14.54 -15.96
N ALA A 115 13.67 -14.98 -15.25
CA ALA A 115 12.33 -14.40 -15.26
C ALA A 115 11.65 -14.51 -13.89
N ASN A 116 12.34 -14.08 -12.81
CA ASN A 116 11.82 -14.14 -11.44
C ASN A 116 11.42 -12.77 -10.88
N GLU A 117 10.71 -12.81 -9.75
CA GLU A 117 10.46 -11.64 -8.93
C GLU A 117 11.79 -11.12 -8.34
N PHE A 118 11.93 -9.81 -8.23
CA PHE A 118 13.11 -9.10 -7.69
C PHE A 118 14.35 -9.02 -8.60
N VAL A 119 14.37 -9.68 -9.77
CA VAL A 119 15.50 -9.57 -10.71
C VAL A 119 15.03 -9.18 -12.10
N ASP A 120 15.36 -7.96 -12.51
CA ASP A 120 15.19 -7.50 -13.89
C ASP A 120 16.28 -8.11 -14.78
N ARG A 121 15.90 -8.55 -16.00
CA ARG A 121 16.87 -8.94 -17.02
C ARG A 121 17.68 -7.73 -17.48
N THR A 122 19.00 -7.88 -17.54
CA THR A 122 19.92 -6.85 -18.06
C THR A 122 20.11 -6.90 -19.58
N THR A 123 19.52 -7.89 -20.24
CA THR A 123 19.60 -8.09 -21.70
C THR A 123 18.32 -8.71 -22.24
N MET A 124 18.04 -8.47 -23.54
CA MET A 124 16.95 -9.11 -24.27
C MET A 124 17.37 -10.45 -24.90
N ALA A 125 18.67 -10.78 -24.92
CA ALA A 125 19.14 -12.04 -25.50
C ALA A 125 18.46 -13.27 -24.85
N LEU A 126 18.25 -14.33 -25.63
CA LEU A 126 17.89 -15.62 -25.07
C LEU A 126 18.98 -16.07 -24.07
N PRO A 127 18.60 -16.65 -22.92
CA PRO A 127 19.59 -17.12 -21.93
C PRO A 127 20.55 -18.17 -22.52
N GLY A 128 21.84 -18.03 -22.23
CA GLY A 128 22.88 -18.93 -22.71
C GLY A 128 23.03 -18.94 -24.23
N ALA A 129 23.46 -20.06 -24.80
CA ALA A 129 23.67 -20.29 -26.22
C ALA A 129 22.42 -20.84 -26.94
N GLN A 130 21.22 -20.49 -26.45
CA GLN A 130 19.96 -20.96 -27.04
C GLN A 130 19.72 -20.41 -28.46
N ALA A 131 20.06 -19.14 -28.73
CA ALA A 131 19.98 -18.57 -30.08
C ALA A 131 20.96 -19.28 -31.04
N ASP A 132 22.18 -19.55 -30.57
CA ASP A 132 23.19 -20.29 -31.34
C ASP A 132 22.75 -21.73 -31.63
N LEU A 133 22.07 -22.40 -30.69
CA LEU A 133 21.47 -23.72 -30.91
C LEU A 133 20.43 -23.68 -32.04
N ILE A 134 19.55 -22.67 -32.06
CA ILE A 134 18.55 -22.51 -33.14
C ILE A 134 19.27 -22.38 -34.49
N ASN A 135 20.24 -21.48 -34.59
CA ASN A 135 21.02 -21.26 -35.82
C ASN A 135 21.76 -22.52 -36.27
N ALA A 136 22.41 -23.23 -35.34
CA ALA A 136 23.17 -24.45 -35.63
C ALA A 136 22.27 -25.59 -36.12
N VAL A 137 21.09 -25.76 -35.52
CA VAL A 137 20.11 -26.77 -35.94
C VAL A 137 19.46 -26.41 -37.27
N ALA A 138 19.05 -25.15 -37.46
CA ALA A 138 18.46 -24.68 -38.71
C ALA A 138 19.41 -24.83 -39.90
N ALA A 139 20.71 -24.60 -39.69
CA ALA A 139 21.74 -24.83 -40.70
C ALA A 139 21.91 -26.32 -41.09
N LYS A 140 21.52 -27.26 -40.20
CA LYS A 140 21.53 -28.70 -40.47
C LYS A 140 20.23 -29.21 -41.06
N ASN A 141 19.10 -28.59 -40.72
CA ASN A 141 17.79 -28.97 -41.22
C ASN A 141 16.93 -27.72 -41.50
N PRO A 142 16.63 -27.39 -42.76
CA PRO A 142 15.81 -26.22 -43.10
C PRO A 142 14.35 -26.35 -42.65
N ASN A 143 13.86 -27.55 -42.30
CA ASN A 143 12.53 -27.77 -41.74
C ASN A 143 12.51 -27.60 -40.21
N THR A 144 13.14 -26.52 -39.72
CA THR A 144 13.27 -26.22 -38.30
C THR A 144 12.27 -25.16 -37.86
N ALA A 145 11.45 -25.46 -36.86
CA ALA A 145 10.60 -24.48 -36.18
C ALA A 145 11.25 -24.03 -34.86
N ALA A 146 11.30 -22.72 -34.62
CA ALA A 146 11.68 -22.18 -33.32
C ALA A 146 10.43 -21.96 -32.46
N VAL A 147 10.40 -22.53 -31.25
CA VAL A 147 9.36 -22.29 -30.25
C VAL A 147 9.98 -21.56 -29.07
N ILE A 148 9.48 -20.36 -28.79
CA ILE A 148 9.97 -19.47 -27.74
C ILE A 148 8.94 -19.45 -26.62
N GLU A 149 9.29 -19.91 -25.43
CA GLU A 149 8.49 -19.73 -24.21
C GLU A 149 9.15 -18.70 -23.30
N SER A 150 8.59 -17.49 -23.25
CA SER A 150 9.18 -16.41 -22.45
C SER A 150 8.14 -15.48 -21.82
N ILE A 151 8.55 -14.78 -20.77
CA ILE A 151 7.85 -13.58 -20.32
C ILE A 151 8.56 -12.34 -20.83
N GLY A 152 7.79 -11.46 -21.48
CA GLY A 152 8.34 -10.35 -22.23
C GLY A 152 9.10 -10.80 -23.47
N GLN A 153 9.69 -9.82 -24.15
CA GLN A 153 10.45 -10.01 -25.38
C GLN A 153 11.76 -10.77 -25.15
N VAL A 154 12.23 -11.39 -26.23
CA VAL A 154 13.62 -11.83 -26.40
C VAL A 154 14.12 -11.34 -27.76
N ASP A 155 15.43 -11.15 -27.89
CA ASP A 155 16.06 -10.85 -29.17
C ASP A 155 15.92 -12.06 -30.11
N VAL A 156 15.08 -11.88 -31.13
CA VAL A 156 14.83 -12.85 -32.20
C VAL A 156 15.58 -12.52 -33.48
N ASP A 157 16.09 -11.30 -33.62
CA ASP A 157 16.72 -10.82 -34.85
C ASP A 157 18.01 -11.61 -35.15
N SER A 158 18.65 -12.15 -34.12
CA SER A 158 19.80 -13.04 -34.24
C SER A 158 19.53 -14.41 -34.90
N PHE A 159 18.28 -14.85 -35.06
CA PHE A 159 17.97 -16.18 -35.63
C PHE A 159 16.69 -16.28 -36.46
N ARG A 160 15.74 -15.32 -36.39
CA ARG A 160 14.41 -15.45 -37.00
C ARG A 160 14.45 -15.66 -38.51
N ASP A 161 15.42 -15.08 -39.21
CA ASP A 161 15.57 -15.21 -40.66
C ASP A 161 16.13 -16.58 -41.09
N ASN A 162 16.67 -17.35 -40.14
CA ASN A 162 17.23 -18.68 -40.39
C ASN A 162 16.19 -19.80 -40.21
N VAL A 163 15.00 -19.50 -39.69
CA VAL A 163 13.94 -20.49 -39.46
C VAL A 163 12.69 -20.16 -40.28
N PRO A 164 12.04 -21.14 -40.95
CA PRO A 164 10.81 -20.91 -41.69
C PRO A 164 9.59 -20.58 -40.79
N SER A 165 9.68 -20.87 -39.49
CA SER A 165 8.58 -20.61 -38.55
C SER A 165 9.09 -20.33 -37.15
N LEU A 166 8.46 -19.33 -36.53
CA LEU A 166 8.68 -18.93 -35.14
C LEU A 166 7.32 -18.89 -34.45
N LEU A 167 7.19 -19.65 -33.36
CA LEU A 167 6.02 -19.63 -32.49
C LEU A 167 6.42 -19.09 -31.13
N TRP A 168 5.87 -17.95 -30.74
CA TRP A 168 6.01 -17.44 -29.39
C TRP A 168 4.84 -17.89 -28.52
N THR A 169 5.18 -18.25 -27.30
CA THR A 169 4.24 -18.54 -26.22
C THR A 169 4.69 -17.80 -24.97
N SER A 170 3.73 -17.32 -24.19
CA SER A 170 4.02 -17.03 -22.79
C SER A 170 3.98 -18.34 -21.99
N TYR A 171 3.97 -18.26 -20.66
CA TYR A 171 3.84 -19.45 -19.83
C TYR A 171 2.42 -20.01 -19.90
N ASN A 172 2.24 -21.12 -20.62
CA ASN A 172 0.94 -21.70 -20.95
C ASN A 172 0.40 -22.69 -19.87
N GLY A 173 0.87 -22.58 -18.63
CA GLY A 173 0.42 -23.40 -17.51
C GLY A 173 0.73 -24.90 -17.65
N GLN A 174 0.06 -25.73 -16.83
CA GLN A 174 0.38 -27.15 -16.66
C GLN A 174 0.17 -28.01 -17.92
N ARG A 175 -0.71 -27.60 -18.85
CA ARG A 175 -1.02 -28.34 -20.09
C ARG A 175 -0.36 -27.73 -21.32
N LYS A 176 0.74 -26.97 -21.14
CA LYS A 176 1.43 -26.28 -22.23
C LYS A 176 1.80 -27.19 -23.40
N GLY A 177 2.17 -28.45 -23.14
CA GLY A 177 2.52 -29.39 -24.20
C GLY A 177 1.34 -29.81 -25.07
N ASP A 178 0.15 -30.01 -24.50
CA ASP A 178 -1.06 -30.30 -25.27
C ASP A 178 -1.45 -29.08 -26.12
N ALA A 179 -1.44 -27.89 -25.52
CA ALA A 179 -1.76 -26.65 -26.22
C ALA A 179 -0.78 -26.35 -27.37
N LEU A 180 0.53 -26.57 -27.15
CA LEU A 180 1.55 -26.45 -28.19
C LEU A 180 1.28 -27.42 -29.34
N ALA A 181 0.98 -28.69 -29.03
CA ALA A 181 0.71 -29.70 -30.03
C ALA A 181 -0.53 -29.37 -30.87
N ASP A 182 -1.60 -28.85 -30.26
CA ASP A 182 -2.81 -28.45 -30.98
C ASP A 182 -2.53 -27.33 -31.98
N VAL A 183 -1.71 -26.34 -31.61
CA VAL A 183 -1.31 -25.27 -32.53
C VAL A 183 -0.40 -25.82 -33.63
N VAL A 184 0.72 -26.45 -33.27
CA VAL A 184 1.73 -26.94 -34.23
C VAL A 184 1.14 -27.91 -35.26
N LEU A 185 0.18 -28.74 -34.87
CA LEU A 185 -0.48 -29.70 -35.75
C LEU A 185 -1.69 -29.12 -36.51
N GLY A 186 -2.08 -27.89 -36.23
CA GLY A 186 -3.21 -27.22 -36.89
C GLY A 186 -4.59 -27.64 -36.36
N ASN A 187 -4.67 -28.36 -35.24
CA ASN A 187 -5.95 -28.62 -34.55
C ASN A 187 -6.56 -27.31 -34.03
N TYR A 188 -5.71 -26.34 -33.69
CA TYR A 188 -6.09 -24.97 -33.39
C TYR A 188 -5.32 -23.99 -34.28
N ASN A 189 -6.04 -23.11 -34.97
CA ASN A 189 -5.43 -22.03 -35.75
C ASN A 189 -5.00 -20.90 -34.79
N PRO A 190 -3.70 -20.51 -34.74
CA PRO A 190 -3.22 -19.50 -33.82
C PRO A 190 -3.95 -18.18 -34.04
N SER A 191 -4.33 -17.56 -32.91
CA SER A 191 -5.11 -16.32 -32.88
C SER A 191 -4.58 -15.33 -31.83
N GLY A 192 -3.38 -15.58 -31.30
CA GLY A 192 -2.73 -14.72 -30.31
C GLY A 192 -2.11 -13.50 -30.97
N HIS A 193 -2.18 -12.35 -30.30
CA HIS A 193 -1.59 -11.09 -30.75
C HIS A 193 -0.78 -10.48 -29.61
N LEU A 194 0.34 -9.84 -29.92
CA LEU A 194 1.27 -9.31 -28.92
C LEU A 194 0.65 -8.17 -28.10
N PRO A 195 0.61 -8.26 -26.76
CA PRO A 195 0.14 -7.17 -25.90
C PRO A 195 1.23 -6.13 -25.60
N PHE A 196 2.42 -6.27 -26.17
CA PHE A 196 3.55 -5.34 -26.03
C PHE A 196 4.44 -5.36 -27.28
N THR A 197 5.15 -4.28 -27.53
CA THR A 197 6.12 -4.17 -28.62
C THR A 197 7.36 -5.01 -28.33
N TRP A 198 7.82 -5.78 -29.31
CA TRP A 198 9.16 -6.36 -29.31
C TRP A 198 10.08 -5.40 -30.05
N TYR A 199 11.02 -4.82 -29.32
CA TYR A 199 11.95 -3.82 -29.82
C TYR A 199 13.13 -4.50 -30.50
N GLU A 200 13.59 -3.93 -31.62
CA GLU A 200 14.73 -4.47 -32.37
C GLU A 200 16.04 -4.30 -31.60
N ASN A 201 16.25 -3.13 -30.97
CA ASN A 201 17.49 -2.82 -30.27
C ASN A 201 17.24 -2.45 -28.80
N ALA A 202 17.87 -3.18 -27.87
CA ALA A 202 17.79 -2.86 -26.44
C ALA A 202 18.39 -1.47 -26.12
N SER A 203 19.38 -1.03 -26.90
CA SER A 203 20.04 0.27 -26.73
C SER A 203 19.16 1.47 -27.07
N ASP A 204 18.05 1.26 -27.79
CA ASP A 204 17.09 2.33 -28.11
C ASP A 204 16.12 2.59 -26.95
N LEU A 205 16.11 1.71 -25.95
CA LEU A 205 15.29 1.84 -24.76
C LEU A 205 15.99 2.67 -23.69
N PRO A 206 15.25 3.49 -22.93
CA PRO A 206 15.81 4.16 -21.76
C PRO A 206 16.31 3.16 -20.71
N ALA A 207 17.13 3.65 -19.78
CA ALA A 207 17.60 2.89 -18.62
C ALA A 207 16.43 2.28 -17.82
N LEU A 208 16.67 1.14 -17.15
CA LEU A 208 15.61 0.39 -16.44
C LEU A 208 14.92 1.23 -15.34
N ASP A 209 15.63 2.16 -14.71
CA ASP A 209 15.13 3.08 -13.70
C ASP A 209 14.47 4.35 -14.27
N ASP A 210 14.48 4.52 -15.60
CA ASP A 210 13.78 5.59 -16.29
C ASP A 210 12.36 5.16 -16.70
N TYR A 211 11.40 5.67 -15.92
CA TYR A 211 9.96 5.49 -16.10
C TYR A 211 9.33 6.46 -17.11
N SER A 212 10.12 7.31 -17.77
CA SER A 212 9.60 8.16 -18.84
C SER A 212 9.18 7.31 -20.04
N ILE A 213 7.92 7.48 -20.46
CA ILE A 213 7.38 6.77 -21.64
C ILE A 213 7.52 7.59 -22.91
N ARG A 214 7.69 8.90 -22.79
CA ARG A 214 7.76 9.83 -23.92
C ARG A 214 9.19 9.91 -24.47
N PRO A 215 9.36 10.10 -25.79
CA PRO A 215 10.67 10.31 -26.37
C PRO A 215 11.28 11.63 -25.90
N SER A 216 12.60 11.66 -25.84
CA SER A 216 13.42 12.85 -25.55
C SER A 216 14.52 13.00 -26.61
N SER A 217 15.46 13.92 -26.43
CA SER A 217 16.63 14.03 -27.31
C SER A 217 17.59 12.83 -27.19
N SER A 218 17.50 12.05 -26.12
CA SER A 218 18.38 10.91 -25.81
C SER A 218 17.64 9.58 -25.69
N SER A 219 16.34 9.56 -26.00
CA SER A 219 15.49 8.38 -25.84
C SER A 219 14.45 8.34 -26.94
N MET A 220 14.25 7.15 -27.53
CA MET A 220 13.20 6.92 -28.50
C MET A 220 11.80 6.78 -27.86
N GLY A 221 11.70 6.83 -26.54
CA GLY A 221 10.47 6.60 -25.78
C GLY A 221 10.24 5.13 -25.45
N ARG A 222 9.04 4.81 -24.96
CA ARG A 222 8.60 3.44 -24.67
C ARG A 222 7.17 3.25 -25.17
N THR A 223 6.74 1.99 -25.28
CA THR A 223 5.39 1.58 -25.71
C THR A 223 5.08 1.94 -27.17
N TYR A 224 4.17 1.22 -27.80
CA TYR A 224 3.72 1.54 -29.17
C TYR A 224 3.12 2.95 -29.31
N MET A 225 2.66 3.55 -28.20
CA MET A 225 2.06 4.88 -28.21
C MET A 225 3.09 5.99 -28.41
N TYR A 226 4.34 5.79 -28.02
CA TYR A 226 5.34 6.88 -27.98
C TYR A 226 6.71 6.50 -28.53
N TYR A 227 7.02 5.21 -28.62
CA TYR A 227 8.28 4.72 -29.16
C TYR A 227 8.43 5.08 -30.64
N ARG A 228 9.58 5.64 -31.01
CA ARG A 228 9.88 6.13 -32.37
C ARG A 228 10.91 5.27 -33.12
N GLY A 229 11.41 4.20 -32.51
CA GLY A 229 12.36 3.29 -33.13
C GLY A 229 11.68 2.12 -33.85
N PRO A 230 12.49 1.21 -34.41
CA PRO A 230 12.00 0.02 -35.09
C PRO A 230 11.60 -1.10 -34.12
N ALA A 231 10.65 -1.93 -34.54
CA ALA A 231 10.16 -3.07 -33.77
C ALA A 231 10.32 -4.36 -34.57
N SER A 232 10.90 -5.40 -33.97
CA SER A 232 10.96 -6.73 -34.57
C SER A 232 9.53 -7.29 -34.75
N PHE A 233 8.68 -7.08 -33.75
CA PHE A 233 7.24 -7.31 -33.82
C PHE A 233 6.46 -6.19 -33.12
N PRO A 234 5.58 -5.47 -33.83
CA PRO A 234 4.81 -4.36 -33.27
C PRO A 234 3.74 -4.85 -32.28
N PHE A 235 3.23 -3.94 -31.44
CA PHE A 235 2.06 -4.21 -30.60
C PHE A 235 0.88 -4.63 -31.48
N GLY A 236 0.14 -5.63 -31.02
CA GLY A 236 -0.99 -6.19 -31.74
C GLY A 236 -0.59 -7.15 -32.86
N TYR A 237 0.69 -7.43 -33.11
CA TYR A 237 1.10 -8.38 -34.16
C TYR A 237 0.73 -9.82 -33.82
N GLY A 238 0.20 -10.55 -34.79
CA GLY A 238 -0.16 -11.97 -34.69
C GLY A 238 -0.46 -12.55 -36.07
N LEU A 239 -0.08 -13.81 -36.30
CA LEU A 239 -0.33 -14.52 -37.56
C LEU A 239 -1.38 -15.62 -37.37
N SER A 240 -1.94 -16.08 -38.49
CA SER A 240 -2.93 -17.15 -38.57
C SER A 240 -2.54 -18.15 -39.66
N TYR A 241 -3.02 -19.38 -39.56
CA TYR A 241 -2.94 -20.37 -40.65
C TYR A 241 -3.91 -20.08 -41.81
N THR A 242 -4.77 -19.06 -41.67
CA THR A 242 -5.62 -18.56 -42.75
C THR A 242 -5.35 -17.09 -43.02
N VAL A 243 -5.92 -16.56 -44.11
CA VAL A 243 -5.78 -15.16 -44.52
C VAL A 243 -7.12 -14.45 -44.38
N PHE A 244 -7.11 -13.26 -43.78
CA PHE A 244 -8.29 -12.41 -43.65
C PHE A 244 -8.18 -11.17 -44.53
N LYS A 245 -9.32 -10.72 -45.04
CA LYS A 245 -9.45 -9.48 -45.80
C LYS A 245 -10.46 -8.58 -45.12
N THR A 246 -10.01 -7.37 -44.78
CA THR A 246 -10.85 -6.29 -44.26
C THR A 246 -11.29 -5.38 -45.39
N SER A 247 -12.56 -4.95 -45.37
CA SER A 247 -13.13 -4.08 -46.39
C SER A 247 -14.26 -3.22 -45.82
N ASN A 248 -14.77 -2.29 -46.65
CA ASN A 248 -15.96 -1.48 -46.35
C ASN A 248 -15.90 -0.74 -45.00
N LEU A 249 -14.80 -0.03 -44.75
CA LEU A 249 -14.71 0.87 -43.59
C LEU A 249 -15.78 1.96 -43.65
N ARG A 250 -16.63 2.00 -42.62
CA ARG A 250 -17.72 2.95 -42.41
C ARG A 250 -17.50 3.66 -41.07
N VAL A 251 -17.64 4.98 -41.07
CA VAL A 251 -17.70 5.79 -39.85
C VAL A 251 -19.02 6.55 -39.92
N ASP A 252 -19.86 6.42 -38.91
CA ASP A 252 -21.22 6.97 -38.92
C ASP A 252 -21.27 8.50 -38.88
N ARG A 253 -20.19 9.14 -38.40
CA ARG A 253 -20.04 10.59 -38.28
C ARG A 253 -18.61 11.03 -38.58
N THR A 254 -18.46 12.16 -39.26
CA THR A 254 -17.13 12.72 -39.61
C THR A 254 -16.83 14.07 -38.96
N ASN A 255 -17.84 14.72 -38.36
CA ASN A 255 -17.68 15.91 -37.55
C ASN A 255 -18.29 15.60 -36.18
N LEU A 256 -17.47 15.72 -35.14
CA LEU A 256 -17.78 15.29 -33.78
C LEU A 256 -17.55 16.44 -32.79
N ASP A 257 -18.39 16.54 -31.78
CA ASP A 257 -18.10 17.29 -30.57
C ASP A 257 -17.19 16.46 -29.64
N ALA A 258 -16.41 17.13 -28.78
CA ALA A 258 -15.56 16.52 -27.77
C ALA A 258 -16.31 15.58 -26.80
N ASN A 259 -17.64 15.67 -26.71
CA ASN A 259 -18.51 14.85 -25.87
C ASN A 259 -19.28 13.77 -26.63
N ASP A 260 -19.08 13.64 -27.94
CA ASP A 260 -19.80 12.68 -28.76
C ASP A 260 -19.31 11.22 -28.58
N THR A 261 -20.13 10.31 -29.08
CA THR A 261 -19.78 8.91 -29.33
C THR A 261 -20.08 8.60 -30.80
N PHE A 262 -19.25 7.79 -31.43
CA PHE A 262 -19.38 7.40 -32.83
C PHE A 262 -19.05 5.93 -33.04
N HIS A 263 -19.44 5.39 -34.20
CA HIS A 263 -19.29 3.97 -34.53
C HIS A 263 -18.42 3.78 -35.76
N VAL A 264 -17.53 2.81 -35.69
CA VAL A 264 -16.64 2.39 -36.77
C VAL A 264 -16.97 0.95 -37.12
N SER A 265 -17.35 0.71 -38.38
CA SER A 265 -17.70 -0.63 -38.86
C SER A 265 -16.82 -1.07 -40.03
N VAL A 266 -16.49 -2.36 -40.08
CA VAL A 266 -15.77 -3.01 -41.20
C VAL A 266 -16.34 -4.40 -41.48
N ASP A 267 -16.17 -4.87 -42.71
CA ASP A 267 -16.50 -6.24 -43.10
C ASP A 267 -15.21 -7.07 -43.21
N VAL A 268 -15.13 -8.15 -42.44
CA VAL A 268 -13.99 -9.08 -42.38
C VAL A 268 -14.35 -10.38 -43.06
N THR A 269 -13.53 -10.82 -44.00
CA THR A 269 -13.73 -12.06 -44.76
C THR A 269 -12.54 -12.99 -44.57
N ASN A 270 -12.79 -14.26 -44.25
CA ASN A 270 -11.74 -15.28 -44.33
C ASN A 270 -11.58 -15.74 -45.78
N THR A 271 -10.45 -15.42 -46.40
CA THR A 271 -10.14 -15.74 -47.80
C THR A 271 -9.24 -16.97 -47.94
N GLY A 272 -8.82 -17.58 -46.84
CA GLY A 272 -8.03 -18.82 -46.87
C GLY A 272 -8.90 -20.07 -46.84
N SER A 273 -8.26 -21.20 -46.51
CA SER A 273 -8.83 -22.54 -46.65
C SER A 273 -9.23 -23.21 -45.33
N VAL A 274 -8.88 -22.62 -44.18
CA VAL A 274 -9.18 -23.17 -42.86
C VAL A 274 -9.97 -22.17 -42.01
N VAL A 275 -10.71 -22.69 -41.03
CA VAL A 275 -11.36 -21.85 -40.02
C VAL A 275 -10.28 -21.09 -39.24
N GLY A 276 -10.56 -19.84 -38.89
CA GLY A 276 -9.66 -19.03 -38.07
C GLY A 276 -10.37 -17.89 -37.37
N LYS A 277 -9.67 -17.24 -36.45
CA LYS A 277 -10.13 -16.06 -35.73
C LYS A 277 -9.26 -14.87 -36.08
N ASP A 278 -9.87 -13.81 -36.59
CA ASP A 278 -9.20 -12.52 -36.81
C ASP A 278 -9.42 -11.60 -35.60
N LEU A 279 -8.45 -10.74 -35.29
CA LEU A 279 -8.58 -9.69 -34.27
C LEU A 279 -8.62 -8.34 -34.95
N VAL A 280 -9.82 -7.80 -35.15
CA VAL A 280 -9.99 -6.45 -35.69
C VAL A 280 -9.55 -5.45 -34.62
N GLN A 281 -8.55 -4.62 -34.93
CA GLN A 281 -8.01 -3.61 -34.01
C GLN A 281 -8.29 -2.21 -34.57
N LEU A 282 -8.88 -1.34 -33.73
CA LEU A 282 -9.15 0.06 -34.04
C LEU A 282 -8.19 0.95 -33.28
N TYR A 283 -7.36 1.65 -34.04
CA TYR A 283 -6.45 2.65 -33.54
C TYR A 283 -6.91 4.06 -33.90
N ILE A 284 -6.66 4.99 -32.98
CA ILE A 284 -6.92 6.41 -33.17
C ILE A 284 -5.61 7.19 -33.09
N SER A 285 -5.31 7.95 -34.14
CA SER A 285 -4.17 8.87 -34.23
C SER A 285 -4.65 10.33 -34.29
N THR A 286 -3.76 11.30 -34.05
CA THR A 286 -4.05 12.75 -34.14
C THR A 286 -3.19 13.45 -35.19
N PRO A 287 -3.38 13.13 -36.49
CA PRO A 287 -2.49 13.59 -37.54
C PRO A 287 -2.58 15.11 -37.72
N GLY A 288 -1.49 15.81 -37.40
CA GLY A 288 -1.39 17.28 -37.48
C GLY A 288 -1.38 17.97 -36.11
N ALA A 289 -1.50 17.22 -35.01
CA ALA A 289 -1.27 17.78 -33.68
C ALA A 289 0.16 18.34 -33.56
N PRO A 290 0.35 19.51 -32.91
CA PRO A 290 1.67 20.06 -32.67
C PRO A 290 2.56 19.08 -31.89
N ALA A 291 3.80 18.88 -32.34
CA ALA A 291 4.76 17.99 -31.69
C ALA A 291 5.02 18.36 -30.21
N SER A 292 4.85 19.64 -29.85
CA SER A 292 4.97 20.14 -28.47
C SER A 292 3.93 19.56 -27.52
N MET A 293 2.79 19.08 -28.01
CA MET A 293 1.79 18.39 -27.19
C MET A 293 2.23 16.96 -26.83
N GLN A 294 3.14 16.39 -27.63
CA GLN A 294 3.64 15.02 -27.46
C GLN A 294 2.50 14.01 -27.23
N LEU A 295 1.44 14.09 -28.05
CA LEU A 295 0.34 13.13 -28.01
C LEU A 295 0.83 11.75 -28.48
N PRO A 296 0.11 10.67 -28.11
CA PRO A 296 0.38 9.34 -28.66
C PRO A 296 0.40 9.33 -30.19
N ILE A 297 1.31 8.55 -30.78
CA ILE A 297 1.38 8.27 -32.22
C ILE A 297 0.03 7.69 -32.68
N LYS A 298 -0.42 6.65 -31.97
CA LYS A 298 -1.77 6.07 -32.07
C LYS A 298 -2.15 5.38 -30.76
N ARG A 299 -3.45 5.20 -30.51
CA ARG A 299 -4.02 4.50 -29.34
C ARG A 299 -4.99 3.44 -29.78
N LEU A 300 -4.94 2.25 -29.16
CA LEU A 300 -5.99 1.24 -29.30
C LEU A 300 -7.24 1.72 -28.58
N GLU A 301 -8.35 1.92 -29.29
CA GLU A 301 -9.63 2.38 -28.73
C GLU A 301 -10.73 1.31 -28.82
N GLY A 302 -10.46 0.20 -29.49
CA GLY A 302 -11.35 -0.95 -29.51
C GLY A 302 -10.75 -2.12 -30.27
N PHE A 303 -11.17 -3.33 -29.92
CA PHE A 303 -10.86 -4.52 -30.70
C PHE A 303 -11.99 -5.54 -30.57
N GLN A 304 -12.13 -6.39 -31.58
CA GLN A 304 -13.09 -7.49 -31.55
C GLN A 304 -12.51 -8.70 -32.28
N GLN A 305 -12.49 -9.85 -31.59
CA GLN A 305 -12.14 -11.11 -32.21
C GLN A 305 -13.36 -11.71 -32.92
N VAL A 306 -13.16 -12.21 -34.14
CA VAL A 306 -14.22 -12.79 -34.96
C VAL A 306 -13.77 -14.11 -35.60
N GLU A 307 -14.49 -15.18 -35.28
CA GLU A 307 -14.28 -16.49 -35.91
C GLU A 307 -15.00 -16.56 -37.26
N LEU A 308 -14.31 -17.04 -38.29
CA LEU A 308 -14.80 -17.11 -39.66
C LEU A 308 -14.40 -18.43 -40.32
N GLY A 309 -15.37 -19.13 -40.91
CA GLY A 309 -15.09 -20.22 -41.83
C GLY A 309 -14.57 -19.73 -43.20
N PRO A 310 -13.96 -20.60 -44.02
CA PRO A 310 -13.51 -20.24 -45.38
C PRO A 310 -14.62 -19.58 -46.21
N GLY A 311 -14.32 -18.42 -46.80
CA GLY A 311 -15.25 -17.63 -47.61
C GLY A 311 -16.32 -16.86 -46.82
N GLN A 312 -16.40 -17.03 -45.50
CA GLN A 312 -17.37 -16.32 -44.67
C GLN A 312 -16.96 -14.85 -44.48
N THR A 313 -17.95 -13.96 -44.49
CA THR A 313 -17.81 -12.55 -44.12
C THR A 313 -18.65 -12.22 -42.87
N LYS A 314 -18.10 -11.45 -41.94
CA LYS A 314 -18.85 -10.86 -40.81
C LYS A 314 -18.58 -9.36 -40.72
N SER A 315 -19.59 -8.59 -40.32
CA SER A 315 -19.43 -7.16 -40.04
C SER A 315 -19.10 -6.98 -38.55
N VAL A 316 -18.09 -6.17 -38.26
CA VAL A 316 -17.63 -5.80 -36.92
C VAL A 316 -17.91 -4.32 -36.73
N THR A 317 -18.46 -3.92 -35.57
CA THR A 317 -18.73 -2.52 -35.24
C THR A 317 -18.18 -2.21 -33.87
N LEU A 318 -17.30 -1.20 -33.81
CA LEU A 318 -16.64 -0.72 -32.60
C LEU A 318 -17.17 0.67 -32.26
N THR A 319 -17.41 0.91 -30.98
CA THR A 319 -17.93 2.19 -30.47
C THR A 319 -16.80 2.98 -29.84
N VAL A 320 -16.63 4.23 -30.23
CA VAL A 320 -15.58 5.12 -29.69
C VAL A 320 -16.24 6.32 -29.02
N SER A 321 -15.86 6.56 -27.77
CA SER A 321 -16.24 7.74 -27.00
C SER A 321 -15.18 8.81 -27.20
N VAL A 322 -15.51 9.97 -27.77
CA VAL A 322 -14.53 11.05 -27.95
C VAL A 322 -13.90 11.48 -26.61
N PRO A 323 -14.63 11.50 -25.48
CA PRO A 323 -14.01 11.70 -24.17
C PRO A 323 -12.91 10.71 -23.78
N SER A 324 -12.91 9.44 -24.25
CA SER A 324 -11.80 8.51 -23.98
C SER A 324 -10.51 8.93 -24.70
N LEU A 325 -10.64 9.77 -25.74
CA LEU A 325 -9.53 10.31 -26.50
C LEU A 325 -8.85 11.50 -25.82
N ALA A 326 -9.30 11.90 -24.64
CA ALA A 326 -8.69 13.01 -23.90
C ALA A 326 -7.23 12.73 -23.52
N PHE A 327 -6.47 13.79 -23.29
CA PHE A 327 -5.10 13.76 -22.76
C PHE A 327 -5.03 14.72 -21.57
N PHE A 328 -4.17 14.41 -20.61
CA PHE A 328 -3.99 15.29 -19.46
C PHE A 328 -3.20 16.54 -19.86
N ASN A 329 -3.84 17.71 -19.75
CA ASN A 329 -3.22 18.99 -20.01
C ASN A 329 -2.65 19.56 -18.70
N GLN A 330 -1.32 19.46 -18.54
CA GLN A 330 -0.63 19.86 -17.31
C GLN A 330 -0.81 21.34 -16.97
N SER A 331 -0.77 22.24 -17.95
CA SER A 331 -0.93 23.69 -17.70
C SER A 331 -2.36 24.07 -17.32
N ALA A 332 -3.33 23.30 -17.79
CA ALA A 332 -4.73 23.44 -17.42
C ALA A 332 -5.15 22.63 -16.18
N ASN A 333 -4.31 21.68 -15.75
CA ASN A 333 -4.54 20.72 -14.66
C ASN A 333 -5.90 20.00 -14.77
N ARG A 334 -6.19 19.46 -15.96
CA ARG A 334 -7.39 18.68 -16.28
C ARG A 334 -7.19 17.87 -17.57
N TYR A 335 -8.06 16.92 -17.84
CA TYR A 335 -8.15 16.32 -19.18
C TYR A 335 -8.75 17.29 -20.20
N ASP A 336 -8.16 17.34 -21.38
CA ASP A 336 -8.67 18.05 -22.55
C ASP A 336 -8.69 17.10 -23.76
N VAL A 337 -9.56 17.36 -24.74
CA VAL A 337 -9.57 16.69 -26.05
C VAL A 337 -8.90 17.61 -27.06
N TYR A 338 -8.09 17.05 -27.96
CA TYR A 338 -7.43 17.85 -29.00
C TYR A 338 -8.47 18.31 -30.01
N ASP A 339 -8.51 19.61 -30.29
CA ASP A 339 -9.37 20.17 -31.34
C ASP A 339 -8.64 20.02 -32.68
N GLY A 340 -9.18 19.20 -33.58
CA GLY A 340 -8.55 18.93 -34.86
C GLY A 340 -8.90 17.58 -35.47
N ARG A 341 -7.98 17.09 -36.31
CA ARG A 341 -8.18 15.87 -37.10
C ARG A 341 -7.75 14.63 -36.31
N TYR A 342 -8.59 13.61 -36.39
CA TYR A 342 -8.34 12.28 -35.84
C TYR A 342 -8.31 11.25 -36.98
N GLY A 343 -7.28 10.41 -36.99
CA GLY A 343 -7.16 9.28 -37.90
C GLY A 343 -7.81 8.05 -37.29
N ILE A 344 -8.76 7.46 -37.99
CA ILE A 344 -9.45 6.21 -37.67
C ILE A 344 -8.78 5.10 -38.46
N GLU A 345 -8.01 4.24 -37.81
CA GLU A 345 -7.19 3.21 -38.43
C GLU A 345 -7.67 1.82 -38.00
N ILE A 346 -8.09 0.99 -38.95
CA ILE A 346 -8.27 -0.44 -38.75
C ILE A 346 -7.01 -1.14 -39.23
N ALA A 347 -6.34 -1.87 -38.34
CA ALA A 347 -5.04 -2.47 -38.62
C ALA A 347 -4.91 -3.86 -38.00
N SER A 348 -3.99 -4.67 -38.50
CA SER A 348 -3.62 -5.97 -37.90
C SER A 348 -2.51 -5.86 -36.85
N SER A 349 -1.84 -4.72 -36.76
CA SER A 349 -0.90 -4.36 -35.69
C SER A 349 -0.67 -2.84 -35.70
N THR A 350 0.21 -2.33 -34.83
CA THR A 350 0.55 -0.89 -34.82
C THR A 350 1.50 -0.45 -35.93
N ALA A 351 2.11 -1.37 -36.70
CA ALA A 351 2.97 -0.99 -37.81
C ALA A 351 2.16 -0.29 -38.92
N ASP A 352 2.73 0.75 -39.54
CA ASP A 352 2.03 1.48 -40.60
C ASP A 352 1.80 0.63 -41.86
N SER A 353 2.63 -0.38 -42.11
CA SER A 353 2.44 -1.38 -43.17
C SER A 353 1.20 -2.25 -42.97
N ASP A 354 0.69 -2.32 -41.74
CA ASP A 354 -0.38 -3.23 -41.31
C ASP A 354 -1.74 -2.52 -41.22
N ILE A 355 -1.80 -1.25 -41.62
CA ILE A 355 -3.06 -0.49 -41.73
C ILE A 355 -3.88 -1.05 -42.91
N LEU A 356 -5.01 -1.66 -42.59
CA LEU A 356 -5.90 -2.32 -43.54
C LEU A 356 -6.92 -1.35 -44.15
N ALA A 357 -7.39 -0.38 -43.36
CA ALA A 357 -8.29 0.67 -43.80
C ALA A 357 -8.17 1.91 -42.91
N GLN A 358 -8.36 3.10 -43.48
CA GLN A 358 -8.31 4.34 -42.71
C GLN A 358 -9.29 5.42 -43.20
N ARG A 359 -9.75 6.26 -42.26
CA ARG A 359 -10.57 7.45 -42.51
C ARG A 359 -10.18 8.55 -41.53
N ASN A 360 -10.46 9.80 -41.88
CA ASN A 360 -10.28 10.93 -40.97
C ASN A 360 -11.64 11.46 -40.50
N VAL A 361 -11.70 11.89 -39.25
CA VAL A 361 -12.80 12.66 -38.68
C VAL A 361 -12.25 13.96 -38.08
N THR A 362 -13.13 14.95 -37.90
CA THR A 362 -12.80 16.20 -37.21
C THR A 362 -13.52 16.22 -35.87
N VAL A 363 -12.77 16.48 -34.80
CA VAL A 363 -13.30 16.68 -33.45
C VAL A 363 -13.11 18.15 -33.09
N SER A 364 -14.15 18.77 -32.54
CA SER A 364 -14.14 20.16 -32.08
C SER A 364 -14.79 20.29 -30.71
N GLY A 365 -14.65 21.45 -30.07
CA GLY A 365 -15.30 21.72 -28.78
C GLY A 365 -14.44 21.34 -27.57
N ARG A 366 -15.08 21.22 -26.41
CA ARG A 366 -14.41 20.90 -25.15
C ARG A 366 -15.21 19.88 -24.36
N LEU A 367 -14.52 19.09 -23.53
CA LEU A 367 -15.21 18.25 -22.55
C LEU A 367 -16.13 19.11 -21.70
N THR A 368 -17.35 18.63 -21.51
CA THR A 368 -18.34 19.22 -20.62
C THR A 368 -18.13 18.59 -19.24
N PRO A 369 -17.66 19.35 -18.23
CA PRO A 369 -17.43 18.77 -16.91
C PRO A 369 -18.76 18.31 -16.29
N VAL A 370 -18.81 17.02 -15.93
CA VAL A 370 -19.93 16.36 -15.25
C VAL A 370 -19.39 15.49 -14.10
N PRO A 371 -20.18 15.21 -13.04
CA PRO A 371 -19.71 14.42 -11.91
C PRO A 371 -19.32 13.00 -12.34
N SER A 372 -18.11 12.59 -11.96
CA SER A 372 -17.59 11.23 -12.14
C SER A 372 -17.70 10.44 -10.85
N VAL A 373 -17.13 10.98 -9.75
CA VAL A 373 -17.15 10.36 -8.41
C VAL A 373 -17.63 11.37 -7.38
N LEU A 374 -18.40 10.89 -6.40
CA LEU A 374 -18.77 11.62 -5.19
C LEU A 374 -18.23 10.85 -3.99
N THR A 375 -17.57 11.54 -3.07
CA THR A 375 -17.15 10.99 -1.78
C THR A 375 -17.66 11.88 -0.64
N ALA A 376 -17.69 11.33 0.57
CA ALA A 376 -18.11 12.01 1.79
C ALA A 376 -17.15 11.64 2.93
N GLN A 377 -16.75 12.64 3.72
CA GLN A 377 -15.98 12.48 4.96
C GLN A 377 -16.78 13.11 6.11
N PRO A 378 -17.71 12.37 6.71
CA PRO A 378 -18.68 12.97 7.61
C PRO A 378 -18.01 13.38 8.94
N THR A 379 -18.32 14.58 9.41
CA THR A 379 -17.80 15.23 10.62
C THR A 379 -18.92 15.95 11.37
N MET A 380 -18.61 16.60 12.49
CA MET A 380 -19.49 17.54 13.18
C MET A 380 -18.74 18.80 13.63
N LEU A 381 -19.48 19.81 14.09
CA LEU A 381 -18.90 21.03 14.64
C LEU A 381 -17.97 20.70 15.82
N GLY A 382 -16.74 21.21 15.81
CA GLY A 382 -15.74 20.98 16.85
C GLY A 382 -14.68 19.92 16.51
N ASP A 383 -14.91 19.10 15.48
CA ASP A 383 -14.00 18.02 15.09
C ASP A 383 -12.64 18.53 14.61
N ALA A 384 -12.64 19.59 13.80
CA ALA A 384 -11.40 20.19 13.28
C ALA A 384 -10.46 20.66 14.40
N GLN A 385 -10.97 21.24 15.49
CA GLN A 385 -10.17 21.66 16.64
C GLN A 385 -9.59 20.47 17.42
N ARG A 386 -10.16 19.28 17.25
CA ARG A 386 -9.78 18.04 17.94
C ARG A 386 -8.97 17.10 17.05
N GLY A 387 -8.66 17.50 15.81
CA GLY A 387 -7.94 16.66 14.86
C GLY A 387 -8.74 15.46 14.32
N ILE A 388 -10.07 15.47 14.47
CA ILE A 388 -10.94 14.41 13.94
C ILE A 388 -11.21 14.71 12.47
N GLN A 389 -10.67 13.90 11.57
CA GLN A 389 -10.81 14.10 10.12
C GLN A 389 -12.12 13.52 9.55
N SER A 390 -12.68 12.50 10.22
CA SER A 390 -13.94 11.86 9.87
C SER A 390 -14.43 11.07 11.07
N ARG A 391 -15.74 10.89 11.21
CA ARG A 391 -16.35 10.09 12.29
C ARG A 391 -17.54 9.27 11.80
N VAL A 392 -17.66 8.09 12.40
CA VAL A 392 -18.83 7.23 12.29
C VAL A 392 -19.75 7.40 13.51
N MET A 393 -19.19 7.72 14.68
CA MET A 393 -19.94 7.84 15.94
C MET A 393 -20.33 9.29 16.22
N TYR A 394 -21.57 9.50 16.64
CA TYR A 394 -22.14 10.82 16.91
C TYR A 394 -22.97 10.81 18.20
N PRO A 395 -22.97 11.93 18.96
CA PRO A 395 -23.96 12.13 20.00
C PRO A 395 -25.35 12.31 19.40
N GLU A 396 -26.38 12.12 20.22
CA GLU A 396 -27.75 12.56 19.90
C GLU A 396 -27.82 14.08 19.68
N ASN A 397 -28.72 14.53 18.81
CA ASN A 397 -28.94 15.93 18.43
C ASN A 397 -27.78 16.63 17.69
N ALA A 398 -26.76 15.89 17.29
CA ALA A 398 -25.66 16.40 16.48
C ALA A 398 -26.08 16.73 15.04
N THR A 399 -25.47 17.78 14.47
CA THR A 399 -25.52 18.01 13.02
C THR A 399 -24.37 17.25 12.36
N VAL A 400 -24.69 16.34 11.44
CA VAL A 400 -23.68 15.67 10.60
C VAL A 400 -23.32 16.56 9.42
N ILE A 401 -22.03 16.87 9.28
CA ILE A 401 -21.43 17.64 8.20
C ILE A 401 -20.76 16.63 7.25
N PRO A 402 -21.35 16.30 6.08
CA PRO A 402 -20.90 15.16 5.28
C PRO A 402 -19.54 15.36 4.57
N GLN A 403 -18.99 16.58 4.55
CA GLN A 403 -17.81 17.03 3.78
C GLN A 403 -17.68 16.31 2.43
N LEU A 404 -18.42 16.80 1.44
CA LEU A 404 -18.47 16.17 0.13
C LEU A 404 -17.28 16.57 -0.74
N THR A 405 -16.75 15.62 -1.52
CA THR A 405 -15.81 15.87 -2.62
C THR A 405 -16.41 15.35 -3.91
N VAL A 406 -16.33 16.12 -4.99
CA VAL A 406 -16.77 15.71 -6.32
C VAL A 406 -15.58 15.76 -7.25
N SER A 407 -15.24 14.61 -7.85
CA SER A 407 -14.37 14.59 -9.03
C SER A 407 -15.21 14.60 -10.29
N MET A 408 -14.78 15.38 -11.27
CA MET A 408 -15.43 15.50 -12.56
C MET A 408 -14.79 14.53 -13.57
N ASN A 409 -15.43 14.32 -14.71
CA ASN A 409 -14.89 13.50 -15.81
C ASN A 409 -13.64 14.09 -16.49
N ASP A 410 -13.26 15.32 -16.16
CA ASP A 410 -11.99 15.95 -16.57
C ASP A 410 -10.94 15.99 -15.44
N GLU A 411 -11.17 15.25 -14.35
CA GLU A 411 -10.36 15.24 -13.11
C GLU A 411 -10.33 16.56 -12.31
N SER A 412 -11.12 17.57 -12.69
CA SER A 412 -11.31 18.71 -11.79
C SER A 412 -11.98 18.28 -10.48
N LEU A 413 -11.49 18.82 -9.36
CA LEU A 413 -11.99 18.52 -8.00
C LEU A 413 -12.72 19.72 -7.39
N PHE A 414 -13.84 19.45 -6.73
CA PHE A 414 -14.63 20.44 -6.00
C PHE A 414 -15.07 19.91 -4.63
N GLY A 415 -15.39 20.82 -3.70
CA GLY A 415 -15.81 20.49 -2.34
C GLY A 415 -14.65 20.47 -1.36
N PHE A 416 -14.73 19.57 -0.38
CA PHE A 416 -13.67 19.33 0.59
C PHE A 416 -12.53 18.55 -0.09
N ILE A 417 -11.29 19.03 0.03
CA ILE A 417 -10.10 18.38 -0.56
C ILE A 417 -9.11 18.11 0.57
N GLU A 418 -8.62 19.17 1.18
CA GLU A 418 -7.85 19.15 2.41
C GLU A 418 -8.10 20.46 3.20
N PRO A 419 -7.74 20.51 4.49
CA PRO A 419 -7.88 21.71 5.29
C PRO A 419 -7.25 22.93 4.61
N GLY A 420 -8.04 23.98 4.38
CA GLY A 420 -7.59 25.22 3.71
C GLY A 420 -7.60 25.19 2.18
N GLN A 421 -7.81 24.05 1.53
CA GLN A 421 -7.83 23.91 0.05
C GLN A 421 -9.21 23.55 -0.52
N SER A 422 -10.28 23.72 0.27
CA SER A 422 -11.63 23.43 -0.20
C SER A 422 -12.02 24.34 -1.37
N LYS A 423 -12.62 23.75 -2.41
CA LYS A 423 -13.07 24.47 -3.62
C LYS A 423 -14.59 24.57 -3.64
N ARG A 424 -15.11 25.75 -4.00
CA ARG A 424 -16.57 25.94 -4.12
C ARG A 424 -17.14 25.08 -5.25
N PHE A 425 -18.28 24.44 -5.02
CA PHE A 425 -18.99 23.72 -6.07
C PHE A 425 -19.45 24.65 -7.20
N PRO A 426 -19.43 24.21 -8.47
CA PRO A 426 -19.96 24.98 -9.59
C PRO A 426 -21.44 25.34 -9.43
N ALA A 427 -21.84 26.48 -9.98
CA ALA A 427 -23.24 26.91 -9.99
C ALA A 427 -24.14 25.87 -10.70
N GLY A 428 -25.27 25.52 -10.08
CA GLY A 428 -26.21 24.52 -10.60
C GLY A 428 -25.91 23.07 -10.18
N MET A 429 -24.82 22.82 -9.46
CA MET A 429 -24.57 21.52 -8.81
C MET A 429 -25.49 21.39 -7.59
N ARG A 430 -26.31 20.34 -7.55
CA ARG A 430 -27.32 20.12 -6.49
C ARG A 430 -26.99 18.86 -5.71
N PHE A 431 -27.15 18.94 -4.39
CA PHE A 431 -26.96 17.82 -3.48
C PHE A 431 -28.28 17.46 -2.79
N THR A 432 -28.51 16.16 -2.62
CA THR A 432 -29.65 15.63 -1.85
C THR A 432 -29.17 14.52 -0.94
N PHE A 433 -29.81 14.39 0.22
CA PHE A 433 -29.50 13.36 1.21
C PHE A 433 -30.76 12.57 1.54
N SER A 434 -30.58 11.29 1.89
CA SER A 434 -31.65 10.45 2.45
C SER A 434 -31.07 9.50 3.49
N SER A 435 -31.86 9.17 4.50
CA SER A 435 -31.53 8.20 5.53
C SER A 435 -32.38 6.94 5.35
N ASP A 436 -31.79 5.76 5.54
CA ASP A 436 -32.51 4.48 5.63
C ASP A 436 -33.29 4.32 6.95
N HIS A 437 -32.84 5.00 8.01
CA HIS A 437 -33.49 5.07 9.31
C HIS A 437 -33.71 6.54 9.75
N PRO A 438 -34.71 7.25 9.17
CA PRO A 438 -35.01 8.65 9.48
C PRO A 438 -35.33 8.94 10.96
N ASP A 439 -35.75 7.93 11.71
CA ASP A 439 -36.03 8.01 13.14
C ASP A 439 -34.76 7.91 14.01
N VAL A 440 -33.64 7.44 13.46
CA VAL A 440 -32.30 7.45 14.07
C VAL A 440 -31.51 8.67 13.62
N VAL A 441 -31.50 8.93 12.30
CA VAL A 441 -30.86 10.10 11.69
C VAL A 441 -31.79 10.70 10.65
N ALA A 442 -32.31 11.89 10.92
CA ALA A 442 -33.21 12.58 10.00
C ALA A 442 -32.45 13.45 9.00
N VAL A 443 -33.01 13.58 7.79
CA VAL A 443 -32.61 14.62 6.83
C VAL A 443 -33.71 15.67 6.81
N GLU A 444 -33.42 16.85 7.37
CA GLU A 444 -34.33 17.98 7.48
C GLU A 444 -34.49 18.72 6.14
N TRP A 445 -35.49 19.59 6.07
CA TRP A 445 -35.67 20.48 4.92
C TRP A 445 -34.44 21.37 4.73
N GLY A 446 -33.89 21.42 3.52
CA GLY A 446 -32.63 22.09 3.22
C GLY A 446 -31.39 21.18 3.24
N GLY A 447 -31.55 19.89 3.59
CA GLY A 447 -30.49 18.88 3.49
C GLY A 447 -29.61 18.74 4.73
N THR A 448 -29.99 19.37 5.84
CA THR A 448 -29.32 19.20 7.13
C THR A 448 -29.54 17.79 7.66
N ILE A 449 -28.46 17.10 8.06
CA ILE A 449 -28.51 15.73 8.60
C ILE A 449 -28.41 15.83 10.13
N ARG A 450 -29.40 15.32 10.84
CA ARG A 450 -29.55 15.44 12.30
C ARG A 450 -29.63 14.06 12.94
N THR A 451 -28.79 13.79 13.94
CA THR A 451 -28.92 12.58 14.77
C THR A 451 -30.03 12.76 15.79
N LEU A 452 -30.87 11.74 15.99
CA LEU A 452 -32.06 11.84 16.83
C LEU A 452 -31.98 10.95 18.07
N ARG A 453 -31.70 9.65 17.90
CA ARG A 453 -31.68 8.67 18.98
C ARG A 453 -30.62 7.60 18.73
N ASN A 454 -30.23 6.87 19.78
CA ASN A 454 -29.36 5.69 19.68
C ASN A 454 -29.75 4.75 18.52
N GLY A 455 -28.75 4.35 17.74
CA GLY A 455 -28.91 3.42 16.61
C GLY A 455 -27.89 3.64 15.49
N VAL A 456 -28.12 2.99 14.35
CA VAL A 456 -27.28 3.11 13.15
C VAL A 456 -28.16 3.48 11.96
N ALA A 457 -27.69 4.42 11.14
CA ALA A 457 -28.31 4.79 9.88
C ALA A 457 -27.24 4.93 8.78
N THR A 458 -27.62 4.57 7.56
CA THR A 458 -26.87 4.82 6.34
C THR A 458 -27.43 6.05 5.66
N ILE A 459 -26.59 7.06 5.46
CA ILE A 459 -26.94 8.25 4.69
C ILE A 459 -26.49 8.06 3.26
N THR A 460 -27.42 8.21 2.32
CA THR A 460 -27.13 8.29 0.89
C THR A 460 -27.04 9.75 0.49
N ALA A 461 -25.85 10.19 0.05
CA ALA A 461 -25.65 11.48 -0.58
C ALA A 461 -25.69 11.34 -2.10
N LYS A 462 -26.38 12.25 -2.79
CA LYS A 462 -26.39 12.32 -4.26
C LYS A 462 -25.97 13.71 -4.72
N VAL A 463 -25.20 13.77 -5.80
CA VAL A 463 -24.91 14.98 -6.55
C VAL A 463 -25.52 14.88 -7.94
N THR A 464 -26.23 15.91 -8.37
CA THR A 464 -26.74 16.04 -9.74
C THR A 464 -26.19 17.33 -10.34
N TYR A 465 -25.56 17.22 -11.50
CA TYR A 465 -25.05 18.37 -12.25
C TYR A 465 -25.07 18.07 -13.75
N ARG A 466 -25.64 19.00 -14.54
CA ARG A 466 -25.80 18.88 -15.99
C ARG A 466 -26.42 17.54 -16.45
N GLY A 467 -27.46 17.10 -15.74
CA GLY A 467 -28.19 15.86 -16.05
C GLY A 467 -27.53 14.57 -15.56
N VAL A 468 -26.26 14.63 -15.13
CA VAL A 468 -25.55 13.46 -14.58
C VAL A 468 -25.69 13.42 -13.07
N THR A 469 -26.04 12.24 -12.54
CA THR A 469 -26.15 11.99 -11.10
C THR A 469 -25.14 10.95 -10.65
N ARG A 470 -24.50 11.21 -9.50
CA ARG A 470 -23.65 10.26 -8.78
C ARG A 470 -24.08 10.21 -7.32
N SER A 471 -23.79 9.10 -6.66
CA SER A 471 -24.15 8.89 -5.26
C SER A 471 -23.04 8.20 -4.50
N THR A 472 -23.01 8.44 -3.20
CA THR A 472 -22.17 7.74 -2.24
C THR A 472 -22.96 7.52 -0.96
N GLN A 473 -22.44 6.65 -0.09
CA GLN A 473 -23.06 6.34 1.19
C GLN A 473 -22.03 6.47 2.31
N PHE A 474 -22.49 6.86 3.50
CA PHE A 474 -21.69 6.82 4.71
C PHE A 474 -22.57 6.45 5.90
N VAL A 475 -21.95 5.85 6.92
CA VAL A 475 -22.64 5.35 8.10
C VAL A 475 -22.57 6.40 9.22
N VAL A 476 -23.70 6.60 9.87
CA VAL A 476 -23.83 7.41 11.09
C VAL A 476 -24.36 6.49 12.18
N ARG A 477 -23.57 6.33 13.24
CA ARG A 477 -23.97 5.61 14.45
C ARG A 477 -24.14 6.61 15.57
N VAL A 478 -25.33 6.65 16.13
CA VAL A 478 -25.69 7.52 17.24
C VAL A 478 -25.52 6.74 18.53
N LEU A 479 -24.69 7.24 19.44
CA LEU A 479 -24.42 6.61 20.74
C LEU A 479 -25.16 7.35 21.85
N SER A 480 -25.53 6.59 22.88
CA SER A 480 -25.99 7.15 24.15
C SER A 480 -24.78 7.65 24.93
N GLU A 481 -24.70 8.96 25.15
CA GLU A 481 -23.56 9.65 25.75
C GLU A 481 -23.98 10.50 26.94
N LEU A 482 -23.02 10.95 27.75
CA LEU A 482 -23.29 11.95 28.78
C LEU A 482 -23.28 13.35 28.16
N ASP A 483 -24.22 14.21 28.55
CA ASP A 483 -24.18 15.66 28.24
C ASP A 483 -23.63 16.48 29.42
N ARG A 484 -23.57 15.86 30.60
CA ARG A 484 -23.18 16.51 31.85
C ARG A 484 -22.56 15.52 32.84
N LEU A 485 -21.39 15.90 33.34
CA LEU A 485 -20.69 15.27 34.46
C LEU A 485 -20.45 16.32 35.55
N SER A 486 -20.69 15.97 36.81
CA SER A 486 -20.62 16.89 37.95
C SER A 486 -19.93 16.27 39.15
N ILE A 487 -19.20 17.09 39.90
CA ILE A 487 -18.50 16.72 41.14
C ILE A 487 -19.11 17.57 42.26
N ASP A 488 -19.61 16.92 43.31
CA ASP A 488 -20.30 17.56 44.45
C ASP A 488 -21.39 18.56 44.01
N GLY A 489 -22.17 18.17 43.00
CA GLY A 489 -23.25 18.97 42.42
C GLY A 489 -22.79 20.11 41.49
N ARG A 490 -21.48 20.31 41.28
CA ARG A 490 -20.93 21.31 40.36
C ARG A 490 -20.53 20.66 39.04
N ARG A 491 -21.07 21.17 37.93
CA ARG A 491 -20.72 20.72 36.58
C ARG A 491 -19.23 20.93 36.28
N ILE A 492 -18.59 19.91 35.70
CA ILE A 492 -17.26 20.05 35.12
C ILE A 492 -17.39 20.96 33.88
N ARG A 493 -16.84 22.18 33.96
CA ARG A 493 -17.01 23.20 32.90
C ARG A 493 -16.42 22.77 31.55
N ALA A 494 -15.35 21.99 31.57
CA ALA A 494 -14.69 21.47 30.38
C ALA A 494 -15.21 20.08 29.95
N PHE A 495 -16.37 19.64 30.46
CA PHE A 495 -16.95 18.35 30.08
C PHE A 495 -17.26 18.30 28.58
N HIS A 496 -16.85 17.20 27.94
CA HIS A 496 -17.16 16.87 26.56
C HIS A 496 -17.51 15.37 26.45
N PRO A 497 -18.57 14.98 25.73
CA PRO A 497 -18.98 13.57 25.62
C PRO A 497 -17.89 12.64 25.10
N ASP A 498 -17.06 13.11 24.17
CA ASP A 498 -15.93 12.33 23.63
C ASP A 498 -14.64 12.40 24.48
N ALA A 499 -14.68 13.00 25.67
CA ALA A 499 -13.56 12.99 26.62
C ALA A 499 -13.88 12.06 27.78
N PHE A 500 -13.16 10.94 27.87
CA PHE A 500 -13.46 9.83 28.78
C PHE A 500 -12.70 9.87 30.11
N SER A 501 -11.83 10.85 30.29
CA SER A 501 -11.06 11.02 31.52
C SER A 501 -11.06 12.47 31.98
N TYR A 502 -11.24 12.66 33.29
CA TYR A 502 -11.25 13.96 33.94
C TYR A 502 -10.45 13.95 35.23
N ASP A 503 -9.72 15.04 35.44
CA ASP A 503 -8.90 15.25 36.63
C ASP A 503 -9.60 16.19 37.61
N SER A 504 -9.64 15.81 38.88
CA SER A 504 -10.17 16.64 39.97
C SER A 504 -9.21 16.68 41.15
N ILE A 505 -8.53 17.82 41.31
CA ILE A 505 -7.68 18.09 42.46
C ILE A 505 -8.57 18.47 43.66
N VAL A 506 -8.41 17.76 44.77
CA VAL A 506 -9.23 17.93 45.98
C VAL A 506 -8.40 18.44 47.17
N PRO A 507 -8.99 19.23 48.09
CA PRO A 507 -8.32 19.65 49.31
C PRO A 507 -7.86 18.48 50.19
N ASP A 508 -6.82 18.68 50.98
CA ASP A 508 -6.25 17.67 51.90
C ASP A 508 -7.21 17.23 53.03
N ARG A 509 -8.25 18.03 53.30
CA ARG A 509 -9.25 17.77 54.34
C ARG A 509 -10.64 17.94 53.74
N GLY A 510 -11.45 16.90 53.81
CA GLY A 510 -12.82 16.89 53.30
C GLY A 510 -13.32 15.48 53.01
N PRO A 511 -14.62 15.30 52.77
CA PRO A 511 -15.16 14.01 52.33
C PRO A 511 -14.66 13.67 50.91
N THR A 512 -14.62 12.37 50.58
CA THR A 512 -14.40 11.91 49.21
C THR A 512 -15.48 12.50 48.29
N PRO A 513 -15.11 13.18 47.18
CA PRO A 513 -16.09 13.80 46.30
C PRO A 513 -17.04 12.79 45.68
N ARG A 514 -18.26 13.23 45.40
CA ARG A 514 -19.28 12.43 44.71
C ARG A 514 -19.47 12.88 43.28
N VAL A 515 -19.38 11.92 42.36
CA VAL A 515 -19.68 12.12 40.94
C VAL A 515 -21.16 11.90 40.68
N THR A 516 -21.76 12.78 39.90
CA THR A 516 -23.10 12.58 39.33
C THR A 516 -23.03 12.87 37.84
N ALA A 517 -23.89 12.23 37.07
CA ALA A 517 -23.90 12.33 35.63
C ALA A 517 -25.33 12.38 35.09
N HIS A 518 -25.47 12.86 33.87
CA HIS A 518 -26.71 12.90 33.14
C HIS A 518 -26.44 12.57 31.67
N THR A 519 -27.38 11.82 31.09
CA THR A 519 -27.46 11.51 29.67
C THR A 519 -28.76 12.12 29.14
N PRO A 520 -28.76 12.70 27.93
CA PRO A 520 -29.99 13.20 27.32
C PRO A 520 -30.88 12.06 26.78
N ASP A 521 -30.34 10.83 26.65
CA ASP A 521 -31.10 9.66 26.19
C ASP A 521 -31.94 9.09 27.36
N PRO A 522 -33.28 9.21 27.33
CA PRO A 522 -34.15 8.74 28.41
C PRO A 522 -34.19 7.21 28.53
N LEU A 523 -33.70 6.47 27.54
CA LEU A 523 -33.64 5.00 27.54
C LEU A 523 -32.29 4.47 27.98
N ALA A 524 -31.26 5.32 28.10
CA ALA A 524 -29.94 4.91 28.53
C ALA A 524 -29.87 4.72 30.05
N ALA A 525 -29.19 3.65 30.46
CA ALA A 525 -28.90 3.39 31.87
C ALA A 525 -27.59 4.10 32.25
N VAL A 526 -27.60 4.87 33.34
CA VAL A 526 -26.39 5.48 33.91
C VAL A 526 -26.06 4.82 35.23
N SER A 527 -24.89 4.19 35.30
CA SER A 527 -24.34 3.62 36.53
C SER A 527 -23.15 4.44 36.98
N VAL A 528 -23.07 4.75 38.28
CA VAL A 528 -21.95 5.50 38.87
C VAL A 528 -21.32 4.68 39.99
N THR A 529 -20.06 4.29 39.81
CA THR A 529 -19.24 3.73 40.88
C THR A 529 -18.44 4.87 41.50
N GLN A 530 -18.72 5.19 42.76
CA GLN A 530 -18.06 6.29 43.47
C GLN A 530 -16.64 5.90 43.90
N ALA A 531 -15.78 6.91 44.03
CA ALA A 531 -14.48 6.73 44.67
C ALA A 531 -14.66 6.36 46.16
N THR A 532 -13.85 5.41 46.64
CA THR A 532 -13.83 5.00 48.05
C THR A 532 -12.89 5.84 48.91
N GLY A 533 -11.99 6.61 48.29
CA GLY A 533 -11.01 7.46 48.95
C GLY A 533 -10.27 8.38 47.97
N VAL A 534 -9.30 9.12 48.51
CA VAL A 534 -8.41 10.01 47.75
C VAL A 534 -6.97 9.66 48.16
N PRO A 535 -6.06 9.36 47.22
CA PRO A 535 -6.29 9.30 45.78
C PRO A 535 -7.21 8.13 45.37
N GLY A 536 -7.97 8.31 44.30
CA GLY A 536 -8.96 7.34 43.85
C GLY A 536 -9.65 7.80 42.57
N HIS A 537 -10.65 7.07 42.11
CA HIS A 537 -11.43 7.46 40.95
C HIS A 537 -12.88 7.01 41.07
N ALA A 538 -13.77 7.71 40.37
CA ALA A 538 -15.13 7.28 40.13
C ALA A 538 -15.29 6.95 38.64
N THR A 539 -16.05 5.89 38.34
CA THR A 539 -16.44 5.57 36.96
C THR A 539 -17.92 5.85 36.77
N VAL A 540 -18.25 6.44 35.63
CA VAL A 540 -19.62 6.59 35.15
C VAL A 540 -19.75 5.79 33.87
N THR A 541 -20.62 4.79 33.86
CA THR A 541 -20.94 4.03 32.66
C THR A 541 -22.33 4.42 32.18
N VAL A 542 -22.42 4.89 30.95
CA VAL A 542 -23.69 5.07 30.23
C VAL A 542 -23.86 3.92 29.26
N THR A 543 -24.96 3.18 29.38
CA THR A 543 -25.29 2.04 28.54
C THR A 543 -26.54 2.36 27.74
N GLY A 544 -26.42 2.38 26.41
CA GLY A 544 -27.56 2.58 25.53
C GLY A 544 -28.53 1.40 25.51
N PRO A 545 -29.73 1.56 24.96
CA PRO A 545 -30.71 0.47 24.80
C PRO A 545 -30.19 -0.67 23.89
N ASP A 546 -29.15 -0.41 23.09
CA ASP A 546 -28.41 -1.38 22.28
C ASP A 546 -27.43 -2.24 23.10
N GLY A 547 -27.25 -1.95 24.39
CA GLY A 547 -26.30 -2.62 25.27
C GLY A 547 -24.86 -2.12 25.14
N ILE A 548 -24.57 -1.16 24.26
CA ILE A 548 -23.23 -0.57 24.16
C ILE A 548 -23.03 0.43 25.28
N SER A 549 -21.85 0.35 25.90
CA SER A 549 -21.50 1.17 27.05
C SER A 549 -20.33 2.10 26.75
N GLN A 550 -20.42 3.33 27.24
CA GLN A 550 -19.29 4.26 27.31
C GLN A 550 -18.96 4.53 28.78
N THR A 551 -17.67 4.52 29.11
CA THR A 551 -17.20 4.71 30.48
C THR A 551 -16.36 5.98 30.58
N TYR A 552 -16.77 6.86 31.49
CA TYR A 552 -16.08 8.08 31.86
C TYR A 552 -15.43 7.89 33.22
N THR A 553 -14.17 8.29 33.38
CA THR A 553 -13.46 8.17 34.64
C THR A 553 -13.10 9.55 35.18
N VAL A 554 -13.44 9.82 36.43
CA VAL A 554 -13.02 11.03 37.15
C VAL A 554 -11.98 10.63 38.19
N TYR A 555 -10.74 11.07 38.01
CA TYR A 555 -9.64 10.84 38.93
C TYR A 555 -9.61 11.93 40.01
N PHE A 556 -9.43 11.50 41.25
CA PHE A 556 -9.32 12.35 42.43
C PHE A 556 -7.95 12.20 43.06
N ALA A 557 -7.28 13.32 43.30
CA ALA A 557 -6.04 13.34 44.05
C ALA A 557 -5.86 14.66 44.80
N HIS A 558 -5.05 14.62 45.84
CA HIS A 558 -4.54 15.85 46.46
C HIS A 558 -3.55 16.55 45.54
N ARG A 559 -3.26 17.82 45.81
CA ARG A 559 -2.19 18.53 45.11
C ARG A 559 -0.87 17.78 45.33
N ALA A 560 -0.11 17.58 44.26
CA ALA A 560 1.24 17.05 44.36
C ALA A 560 2.11 17.98 45.22
N ARG A 561 3.01 17.40 46.01
CA ARG A 561 3.81 18.11 47.02
C ARG A 561 5.30 17.97 46.75
N SER A 562 6.01 19.06 46.98
CA SER A 562 7.47 19.04 47.01
C SER A 562 7.99 18.24 48.20
N ASP A 563 9.20 17.70 48.08
CA ASP A 563 9.91 16.98 49.13
C ASP A 563 11.39 17.37 49.12
N GLU A 564 11.93 17.74 50.28
CA GLU A 564 13.35 18.05 50.48
C GLU A 564 14.14 16.85 51.04
N PHE A 565 13.46 15.71 51.27
CA PHE A 565 14.06 14.46 51.77
C PHE A 565 14.86 14.62 53.07
N MET A 566 14.42 15.53 53.96
CA MET A 566 15.10 15.88 55.21
C MET A 566 14.90 14.87 56.35
N GLY A 567 14.07 13.84 56.15
CA GLY A 567 13.76 12.81 57.14
C GLY A 567 14.67 11.58 57.07
N THR A 568 14.19 10.47 57.65
CA THR A 568 14.79 9.13 57.51
C THR A 568 14.02 8.23 56.54
N SER A 569 12.96 8.75 55.94
CA SER A 569 12.11 8.11 54.93
C SER A 569 11.46 9.18 54.07
N VAL A 570 10.93 8.76 52.91
CA VAL A 570 10.18 9.65 51.99
C VAL A 570 8.87 10.12 52.64
N GLY A 571 8.38 11.30 52.27
CA GLY A 571 7.12 11.83 52.79
C GLY A 571 5.88 10.96 52.46
N PRO A 572 4.77 11.12 53.21
CA PRO A 572 3.57 10.28 53.08
C PRO A 572 2.81 10.45 51.76
N GLN A 573 3.17 11.44 50.93
CA GLN A 573 2.62 11.63 49.59
C GLN A 573 3.10 10.58 48.58
N TRP A 574 4.20 9.89 48.89
CA TRP A 574 4.84 8.98 47.97
C TRP A 574 4.32 7.54 48.08
N THR A 575 4.37 6.83 46.97
CA THR A 575 4.10 5.40 46.87
C THR A 575 5.17 4.76 46.01
N TRP A 576 5.75 3.67 46.51
CA TRP A 576 6.71 2.86 45.76
C TRP A 576 6.00 1.87 44.85
N ILE A 577 6.42 1.79 43.59
CA ILE A 577 6.10 0.68 42.71
C ILE A 577 7.23 -0.35 42.82
N ARG A 578 6.86 -1.57 43.22
CA ARG A 578 7.77 -2.73 43.36
C ARG A 578 8.99 -2.43 44.25
N GLN A 579 8.74 -1.92 45.45
CA GLN A 579 9.75 -1.51 46.42
C GLN A 579 10.75 -2.64 46.74
N ASP A 580 12.02 -2.28 46.84
CA ASP A 580 13.08 -3.00 47.51
C ASP A 580 13.71 -2.07 48.57
N PRO A 581 13.40 -2.27 49.86
CA PRO A 581 13.97 -1.45 50.92
C PRO A 581 15.50 -1.47 50.99
N ALA A 582 16.17 -2.48 50.41
CA ALA A 582 17.64 -2.53 50.36
C ALA A 582 18.24 -1.58 49.32
N GLY A 583 17.44 -1.17 48.32
CA GLY A 583 17.85 -0.30 47.21
C GLY A 583 17.53 1.18 47.44
N GLU A 584 16.93 1.56 48.55
CA GLU A 584 16.54 2.94 48.86
C GLU A 584 17.20 3.45 50.15
N GLN A 585 17.60 4.72 50.18
CA GLN A 585 18.09 5.37 51.38
C GLN A 585 17.68 6.84 51.40
N VAL A 586 17.08 7.30 52.50
CA VAL A 586 16.85 8.75 52.74
C VAL A 586 17.78 9.20 53.84
N SER A 587 18.74 10.06 53.50
CA SER A 587 19.69 10.63 54.46
C SER A 587 20.29 11.93 53.93
N ASN A 588 20.70 12.83 54.84
CA ASN A 588 21.40 14.08 54.50
C ASN A 588 20.66 14.97 53.48
N GLY A 589 19.33 15.00 53.50
CA GLY A 589 18.54 15.81 52.56
C GLY A 589 18.56 15.28 51.13
N ALA A 590 18.61 13.96 50.96
CA ALA A 590 18.52 13.32 49.66
C ALA A 590 17.87 11.92 49.76
N LEU A 591 17.16 11.54 48.70
CA LEU A 591 16.80 10.15 48.43
C LEU A 591 17.87 9.55 47.51
N THR A 592 18.50 8.46 47.91
CA THR A 592 19.40 7.67 47.05
C THR A 592 18.69 6.39 46.63
N ILE A 593 18.65 6.13 45.33
CA ILE A 593 18.20 4.85 44.75
C ILE A 593 19.43 4.14 44.18
N SER A 594 19.64 2.91 44.63
CA SER A 594 20.60 1.98 44.03
C SER A 594 19.89 1.23 42.90
N PRO A 595 20.24 1.48 41.63
CA PRO A 595 19.60 0.86 40.48
C PRO A 595 19.70 -0.67 40.51
N GLU A 596 18.58 -1.34 40.31
CA GLU A 596 18.49 -2.79 40.16
C GLU A 596 18.31 -3.19 38.70
N GLN A 597 18.52 -4.48 38.41
CA GLN A 597 18.16 -5.06 37.12
C GLN A 597 16.63 -4.93 36.90
N GLY A 598 16.24 -4.39 35.76
CA GLY A 598 14.87 -4.33 35.27
C GLY A 598 14.57 -3.13 34.38
N ASP A 599 13.53 -3.23 33.56
CA ASP A 599 13.04 -2.18 32.66
C ASP A 599 11.50 -2.12 32.68
N LEU A 600 10.92 -1.06 32.12
CA LEU A 600 9.47 -0.92 31.90
C LEU A 600 9.02 -1.61 30.59
N SER A 601 9.90 -1.76 29.60
CA SER A 601 9.57 -2.42 28.32
C SER A 601 10.07 -3.86 28.23
N GLY A 602 9.16 -4.83 28.34
CA GLY A 602 9.35 -6.21 27.84
C GLY A 602 10.45 -7.07 28.51
N THR A 603 11.06 -6.65 29.62
CA THR A 603 12.08 -7.44 30.33
C THR A 603 11.54 -8.08 31.62
N ASN A 604 12.16 -9.19 32.01
CA ASN A 604 11.94 -9.88 33.29
C ASN A 604 13.29 -9.92 34.02
N PRO A 605 13.43 -9.32 35.22
CA PRO A 605 12.38 -8.70 36.04
C PRO A 605 11.98 -7.27 35.59
N PRO A 606 10.76 -6.80 35.92
CA PRO A 606 10.35 -5.41 35.68
C PRO A 606 11.09 -4.42 36.59
N ALA A 607 11.26 -3.17 36.13
CA ALA A 607 11.95 -2.12 36.88
C ALA A 607 11.36 -1.90 38.29
N ARG A 608 12.21 -1.90 39.32
CA ARG A 608 11.86 -1.73 40.74
C ARG A 608 12.18 -0.31 41.23
N ASN A 609 11.74 0.02 42.45
CA ASN A 609 12.04 1.29 43.12
C ASN A 609 11.65 2.54 42.31
N ILE A 610 10.44 2.54 41.75
CA ILE A 610 9.88 3.74 41.11
C ILE A 610 9.05 4.48 42.17
N LEU A 611 9.49 5.67 42.56
CA LEU A 611 8.84 6.48 43.58
C LEU A 611 7.87 7.44 42.92
N LEU A 612 6.58 7.34 43.23
CA LEU A 612 5.53 8.10 42.56
C LEU A 612 4.58 8.79 43.53
N GLN A 613 4.06 9.94 43.13
CA GLN A 613 2.90 10.57 43.76
C GLN A 613 1.88 10.99 42.69
N PRO A 614 0.58 11.03 42.99
CA PRO A 614 -0.42 11.55 42.06
C PRO A 614 -0.14 13.01 41.67
N ALA A 615 -0.25 13.34 40.39
CA ALA A 615 -0.14 14.71 39.89
C ALA A 615 -1.12 14.94 38.73
N LEU A 616 -2.35 15.26 39.13
CA LEU A 616 -3.44 15.57 38.20
C LEU A 616 -3.32 17.01 37.66
N GLY A 617 -3.89 17.26 36.48
CA GLY A 617 -3.95 18.60 35.88
C GLY A 617 -2.62 19.07 35.26
N ASN A 618 -2.32 20.36 35.43
CA ASN A 618 -1.09 20.99 34.95
C ASN A 618 -0.08 21.13 36.08
N TRP A 619 1.18 20.82 35.79
CA TRP A 619 2.25 20.87 36.77
C TRP A 619 3.61 21.08 36.10
N ALA A 620 4.59 21.53 36.87
CA ALA A 620 6.01 21.37 36.52
C ALA A 620 6.76 20.81 37.71
N MET A 621 7.62 19.83 37.44
CA MET A 621 8.50 19.20 38.41
C MET A 621 9.96 19.41 38.07
N VAL A 622 10.81 19.51 39.09
CA VAL A 622 12.26 19.56 38.96
C VAL A 622 12.93 18.81 40.09
N SER A 623 14.01 18.11 39.77
CA SER A 623 14.91 17.50 40.74
C SER A 623 16.34 17.78 40.32
N LYS A 624 17.20 18.01 41.31
CA LYS A 624 18.64 17.80 41.13
C LYS A 624 18.92 16.30 41.30
N LEU A 625 19.69 15.74 40.38
CA LEU A 625 20.18 14.37 40.42
C LEU A 625 21.70 14.41 40.54
N THR A 626 22.28 13.50 41.32
CA THR A 626 23.72 13.29 41.40
C THR A 626 24.03 11.81 41.35
N PHE A 627 24.85 11.44 40.40
CA PHE A 627 25.24 10.06 40.12
C PHE A 627 26.59 9.78 40.81
N SER A 628 26.76 8.60 41.42
CA SER A 628 28.06 8.18 41.99
C SER A 628 29.17 8.16 40.92
N VAL A 629 28.78 7.76 39.70
CA VAL A 629 29.59 7.74 38.49
C VAL A 629 28.70 8.12 37.32
N ALA A 630 29.22 8.81 36.29
CA ALA A 630 28.45 9.01 35.07
C ALA A 630 28.00 7.65 34.51
N PRO A 631 26.75 7.50 34.03
CA PRO A 631 26.29 6.27 33.40
C PRO A 631 27.27 5.85 32.30
N HIS A 632 27.73 4.60 32.35
CA HIS A 632 28.76 4.09 31.43
C HIS A 632 28.53 2.64 30.99
N ILE A 633 27.48 2.00 31.50
CA ILE A 633 27.05 0.65 31.11
C ILE A 633 25.65 0.75 30.50
N ASN A 634 25.44 0.07 29.37
CA ASN A 634 24.18 0.14 28.63
C ASN A 634 22.98 -0.14 29.55
N ASN A 635 22.00 0.76 29.50
CA ASN A 635 20.75 0.81 30.25
C ASN A 635 20.86 1.27 31.72
N GLN A 636 22.04 1.67 32.20
CA GLN A 636 22.14 2.46 33.43
C GLN A 636 21.43 3.80 33.23
N GLN A 637 20.50 4.13 34.12
CA GLN A 637 19.70 5.35 33.99
C GLN A 637 19.10 5.81 35.32
N GLY A 638 18.86 7.11 35.40
CA GLY A 638 18.13 7.74 36.50
C GLY A 638 17.49 9.05 36.05
N GLY A 639 16.27 9.31 36.52
CA GLY A 639 15.50 10.42 35.97
C GLY A 639 14.19 10.71 36.65
N LEU A 640 13.39 11.50 35.93
CA LEU A 640 12.03 11.86 36.25
C LEU A 640 11.06 11.14 35.33
N ILE A 641 9.91 10.73 35.86
CA ILE A 641 8.89 10.00 35.09
C ILE A 641 7.50 10.59 35.33
N ALA A 642 6.73 10.72 34.26
CA ALA A 642 5.26 10.80 34.26
C ALA A 642 4.72 9.42 33.91
N TYR A 643 4.03 8.80 34.85
CA TYR A 643 3.67 7.39 34.86
C TYR A 643 2.17 7.21 35.01
N GLN A 644 1.54 6.50 34.08
CA GLN A 644 0.18 5.98 34.24
C GLN A 644 0.25 4.50 34.67
N ASP A 645 0.92 3.69 33.85
CA ASP A 645 1.15 2.25 34.03
C ASP A 645 2.41 1.81 33.23
N ASP A 646 2.81 0.54 33.33
CA ASP A 646 4.03 0.03 32.65
C ASP A 646 3.96 0.10 31.11
N ALA A 647 2.75 0.27 30.53
CA ALA A 647 2.56 0.45 29.10
C ALA A 647 2.45 1.92 28.67
N ASN A 648 2.17 2.84 29.61
CA ASN A 648 1.86 4.24 29.34
C ASN A 648 2.67 5.17 30.26
N TRP A 649 3.75 5.73 29.74
CA TRP A 649 4.65 6.61 30.49
C TRP A 649 5.48 7.52 29.58
N LEU A 650 6.02 8.58 30.18
CA LEU A 650 7.01 9.49 29.59
C LEU A 650 8.10 9.72 30.63
N LYS A 651 9.36 9.54 30.25
CA LYS A 651 10.51 9.77 31.14
C LYS A 651 11.51 10.75 30.52
N VAL A 652 12.21 11.45 31.39
CA VAL A 652 13.45 12.17 31.07
C VAL A 652 14.53 11.74 32.03
N ASP A 653 15.67 11.32 31.50
CA ASP A 653 16.74 10.72 32.28
C ASP A 653 18.12 11.01 31.71
N TRP A 654 19.12 10.84 32.57
CA TRP A 654 20.49 10.65 32.14
C TRP A 654 20.78 9.15 32.10
N GLU A 655 21.02 8.65 30.89
CA GLU A 655 21.21 7.24 30.63
C GLU A 655 22.52 6.98 29.86
N TYR A 656 22.95 5.71 29.85
CA TYR A 656 23.95 5.24 28.90
C TYR A 656 23.31 4.24 27.95
N SER A 657 23.32 4.53 26.66
CA SER A 657 22.74 3.68 25.64
C SER A 657 23.57 3.74 24.37
N ASN A 658 23.68 2.62 23.66
CA ASN A 658 24.44 2.51 22.41
C ASN A 658 25.88 3.06 22.50
N GLY A 659 26.53 2.89 23.66
CA GLY A 659 27.92 3.34 23.86
C GLY A 659 28.08 4.83 24.17
N VAL A 660 27.00 5.56 24.48
CA VAL A 660 27.04 7.00 24.73
C VAL A 660 26.24 7.35 25.99
N ALA A 661 26.84 8.16 26.88
CA ALA A 661 26.12 8.82 27.96
C ALA A 661 25.34 10.01 27.40
N GLN A 662 24.03 10.04 27.64
CA GLN A 662 23.11 10.99 27.02
C GLN A 662 21.93 11.33 27.91
N LEU A 663 21.41 12.55 27.79
CA LEU A 663 20.07 12.87 28.25
C LEU A 663 19.08 12.34 27.22
N ALA A 664 18.05 11.64 27.65
CA ALA A 664 17.04 11.08 26.76
C ALA A 664 15.62 11.50 27.20
N GLU A 665 14.75 11.74 26.23
CA GLU A 665 13.30 11.72 26.45
C GLU A 665 12.74 10.49 25.74
N THR A 666 12.07 9.61 26.49
CA THR A 666 11.51 8.36 25.97
C THR A 666 10.05 8.24 26.41
N THR A 667 9.20 7.76 25.51
CA THR A 667 7.78 7.55 25.80
C THR A 667 7.31 6.17 25.38
N SER A 668 6.30 5.66 26.08
CA SER A 668 5.41 4.62 25.58
C SER A 668 3.99 5.15 25.74
N ASP A 669 3.27 5.37 24.64
CA ASP A 669 1.86 5.79 24.63
C ASP A 669 1.08 4.89 23.67
N ASN A 670 0.62 3.74 24.19
CA ASN A 670 -0.08 2.74 23.40
C ASN A 670 -1.56 3.09 23.16
N GLN A 671 -2.03 4.26 23.64
CA GLN A 671 -3.44 4.65 23.49
C GLN A 671 -3.81 5.05 22.05
N ASN A 672 -2.80 5.32 21.21
CA ASN A 672 -3.00 5.79 19.82
C ASN A 672 -2.56 4.80 18.74
N TYR A 673 -2.05 3.61 19.09
CA TYR A 673 -1.57 2.62 18.11
C TYR A 673 -2.47 1.39 18.04
N PRO A 674 -2.99 1.01 16.85
CA PRO A 674 -3.91 -0.13 16.69
C PRO A 674 -3.24 -1.51 16.85
N THR A 675 -1.94 -1.56 17.11
CA THR A 675 -1.19 -2.81 17.30
C THR A 675 -0.75 -2.95 18.75
N ASN A 676 -1.06 -4.07 19.40
CA ASN A 676 -0.61 -4.47 20.75
C ASN A 676 0.92 -4.70 20.87
N LYS A 677 1.75 -4.01 20.08
CA LYS A 677 3.21 -4.05 20.20
C LYS A 677 3.66 -2.93 21.12
N GLN A 678 4.10 -3.30 22.33
CA GLN A 678 4.88 -2.40 23.17
C GLN A 678 6.16 -2.01 22.43
N THR A 679 6.33 -0.73 22.11
CA THR A 679 7.63 -0.18 21.71
C THR A 679 7.82 1.16 22.40
N ALA A 680 8.68 1.19 23.43
CA ALA A 680 9.20 2.46 23.93
C ALA A 680 9.91 3.19 22.78
N GLN A 681 9.54 4.45 22.56
CA GLN A 681 10.09 5.31 21.52
C GLN A 681 10.99 6.36 22.17
N VAL A 682 12.26 6.37 21.74
CA VAL A 682 13.18 7.47 22.05
C VAL A 682 12.79 8.67 21.17
N LEU A 683 12.37 9.76 21.79
CA LEU A 683 11.91 10.97 21.08
C LEU A 683 13.07 11.90 20.71
N THR A 684 14.03 12.03 21.62
CA THR A 684 15.28 12.76 21.38
C THR A 684 16.37 12.31 22.35
N THR A 685 17.62 12.55 21.98
CA THR A 685 18.78 12.39 22.88
C THR A 685 19.74 13.57 22.75
N ILE A 686 20.48 13.86 23.82
CA ILE A 686 21.54 14.87 23.87
C ILE A 686 22.79 14.24 24.50
N PRO A 687 23.88 14.03 23.75
CA PRO A 687 25.13 13.52 24.31
C PRO A 687 25.65 14.42 25.44
N THR A 688 26.06 13.83 26.56
CA THR A 688 26.52 14.60 27.73
C THR A 688 28.02 14.88 27.76
N ALA A 689 28.79 14.28 26.84
CA ALA A 689 30.23 14.50 26.73
C ALA A 689 30.55 15.98 26.45
N GLY A 690 31.30 16.62 27.34
CA GLY A 690 31.63 18.05 27.25
C GLY A 690 30.49 19.00 27.64
N LEU A 691 29.26 18.49 27.82
CA LEU A 691 28.10 19.24 28.31
C LEU A 691 28.04 19.24 29.84
N LEU A 692 28.20 18.07 30.46
CA LEU A 692 28.22 17.91 31.91
C LEU A 692 29.69 17.84 32.39
N SER A 693 30.08 18.78 33.25
CA SER A 693 31.40 18.83 33.87
C SER A 693 31.46 18.17 35.25
N THR A 694 30.31 17.69 35.75
CA THR A 694 30.15 17.00 37.04
C THR A 694 29.18 15.82 36.86
N ASN A 695 29.10 14.93 37.85
CA ASN A 695 28.08 13.88 37.88
C ASN A 695 26.71 14.39 38.38
N ALA A 696 26.43 15.69 38.23
CA ALA A 696 25.16 16.28 38.63
C ALA A 696 24.44 16.92 37.45
N VAL A 697 23.11 16.80 37.45
CA VAL A 697 22.23 17.40 36.45
C VAL A 697 20.90 17.73 37.11
N TRP A 698 20.28 18.83 36.69
CA TRP A 698 18.90 19.12 37.03
C TRP A 698 18.02 18.70 35.88
N LEU A 699 17.05 17.84 36.15
CA LEU A 699 16.03 17.45 35.18
C LEU A 699 14.71 18.09 35.59
N ALA A 700 13.93 18.48 34.60
CA ALA A 700 12.59 18.99 34.83
C ALA A 700 11.62 18.52 33.74
N MET A 701 10.33 18.49 34.09
CA MET A 701 9.25 18.16 33.19
C MET A 701 8.03 19.03 33.53
N ALA A 702 7.39 19.60 32.50
CA ALA A 702 6.18 20.39 32.63
C ALA A 702 5.05 19.80 31.77
N LYS A 703 3.84 19.75 32.33
CA LYS A 703 2.62 19.32 31.65
C LYS A 703 1.62 20.47 31.58
N VAL A 704 1.18 20.79 30.35
CA VAL A 704 0.08 21.73 30.07
C VAL A 704 -0.92 21.06 29.14
N GLY A 705 -2.09 20.71 29.66
CA GLY A 705 -3.07 19.88 28.95
C GLY A 705 -2.50 18.49 28.67
N ALA A 706 -2.46 18.11 27.38
CA ALA A 706 -1.86 16.87 26.89
C ALA A 706 -0.39 17.05 26.45
N ARG A 707 0.19 18.25 26.58
CA ARG A 707 1.55 18.53 26.13
C ARG A 707 2.54 18.46 27.29
N TYR A 708 3.59 17.68 27.10
CA TYR A 708 4.72 17.53 28.01
C TYR A 708 5.93 18.22 27.40
N THR A 709 6.73 18.88 28.22
CA THR A 709 8.01 19.46 27.82
C THR A 709 9.04 19.14 28.88
N THR A 710 10.17 18.54 28.47
CA THR A 710 11.26 18.21 29.39
C THR A 710 12.42 19.16 29.21
N TYR A 711 13.21 19.31 30.26
CA TYR A 711 14.31 20.25 30.33
C TYR A 711 15.49 19.66 31.10
N TYR A 712 16.67 20.18 30.83
CA TYR A 712 17.84 19.99 31.67
C TYR A 712 18.47 21.32 32.06
N SER A 713 19.22 21.31 33.15
CA SER A 713 20.11 22.40 33.55
C SER A 713 21.40 21.84 34.16
N THR A 714 22.51 22.54 33.93
CA THR A 714 23.84 22.20 34.47
C THR A 714 24.24 23.08 35.66
N ASP A 715 23.50 24.17 35.90
CA ASP A 715 23.73 25.12 36.99
C ASP A 715 22.55 25.25 37.96
N GLY A 716 21.41 24.63 37.63
CA GLY A 716 20.17 24.70 38.40
C GLY A 716 19.41 26.02 38.24
N VAL A 717 19.85 26.91 37.34
CA VAL A 717 19.26 28.23 37.10
C VAL A 717 18.73 28.35 35.68
N HIS A 718 19.49 27.88 34.69
CA HIS A 718 19.12 27.98 33.27
C HIS A 718 18.65 26.63 32.75
N PHE A 719 17.35 26.50 32.53
CA PHE A 719 16.73 25.28 31.98
C PHE A 719 16.62 25.37 30.47
N THR A 720 17.26 24.42 29.79
CA THR A 720 17.23 24.27 28.34
C THR A 720 16.21 23.18 27.98
N PRO A 721 15.26 23.45 27.06
CA PRO A 721 14.28 22.44 26.64
C PRO A 721 14.97 21.31 25.88
N ILE A 722 14.60 20.07 26.18
CA ILE A 722 15.06 18.86 25.47
C ILE A 722 14.08 18.56 24.33
N TYR A 723 12.81 18.31 24.65
CA TYR A 723 11.77 18.01 23.68
C TYR A 723 10.39 18.42 24.20
N SER A 724 9.42 18.44 23.29
CA SER A 724 8.03 18.76 23.61
C SER A 724 7.10 17.86 22.81
N VAL A 725 6.36 16.99 23.51
CA VAL A 725 5.52 15.95 22.93
C VAL A 725 4.08 16.04 23.43
N GLY A 726 3.12 15.67 22.58
CA GLY A 726 1.74 15.42 23.01
C GLY A 726 1.57 13.97 23.43
N ALA A 727 1.09 13.71 24.65
CA ALA A 727 0.80 12.37 25.15
C ALA A 727 -0.54 12.34 25.90
N SER A 728 -1.32 11.28 25.75
CA SER A 728 -2.68 11.17 26.31
C SER A 728 -2.73 10.35 27.61
N LEU A 729 -1.73 10.52 28.48
CA LEU A 729 -1.70 9.83 29.77
C LEU A 729 -2.87 10.26 30.67
N SER A 730 -3.54 9.28 31.27
CA SER A 730 -4.62 9.42 32.25
C SER A 730 -4.13 9.04 33.65
N ASN A 731 -4.76 9.55 34.71
CA ASN A 731 -4.38 9.26 36.10
C ASN A 731 -2.88 9.42 36.39
N VAL A 732 -2.29 10.49 35.87
CA VAL A 732 -0.84 10.67 35.86
C VAL A 732 -0.29 10.74 37.28
N LYS A 733 0.73 9.93 37.52
CA LYS A 733 1.60 10.02 38.69
C LYS A 733 2.96 10.52 38.22
N VAL A 734 3.65 11.26 39.06
CA VAL A 734 4.98 11.78 38.76
C VAL A 734 5.96 11.36 39.84
N GLY A 735 7.22 11.27 39.48
CA GLY A 735 8.27 11.09 40.47
C GLY A 735 9.60 10.66 39.89
N LEU A 736 10.29 9.83 40.66
CA LEU A 736 11.72 9.58 40.56
C LEU A 736 11.98 8.10 40.30
N PHE A 737 13.01 7.80 39.51
CA PHE A 737 13.42 6.41 39.26
C PHE A 737 14.90 6.31 39.00
N ALA A 738 15.46 5.12 39.26
CA ALA A 738 16.74 4.69 38.71
C ALA A 738 16.76 3.17 38.56
N TRP A 739 17.23 2.66 37.41
CA TRP A 739 17.33 1.22 37.12
C TRP A 739 18.44 0.93 36.11
N ASN A 740 18.75 -0.36 35.90
CA ASN A 740 19.87 -0.82 35.07
C ASN A 740 19.46 -1.63 33.82
N GLY A 741 18.17 -1.73 33.50
CA GLY A 741 17.71 -2.56 32.40
C GLY A 741 18.18 -4.01 32.60
N PRO A 742 18.77 -4.68 31.57
CA PRO A 742 19.31 -6.03 31.74
C PRO A 742 20.63 -6.11 32.52
N ALA A 743 21.31 -4.99 32.80
CA ALA A 743 22.62 -5.01 33.45
C ALA A 743 22.53 -5.39 34.94
N THR A 744 23.53 -6.10 35.44
CA THR A 744 23.59 -6.64 36.81
C THR A 744 24.60 -5.92 37.71
N THR A 745 25.11 -4.75 37.30
CA THR A 745 26.11 -4.01 38.08
C THR A 745 25.45 -3.19 39.19
N SER A 746 26.22 -2.87 40.24
CA SER A 746 25.76 -2.15 41.43
C SER A 746 26.65 -0.95 41.76
N ASP A 747 27.39 -0.46 40.77
CA ASP A 747 28.40 0.60 40.89
C ASP A 747 27.80 2.02 40.76
N LEU A 748 26.59 2.11 40.20
CA LEU A 748 25.83 3.34 40.11
C LEU A 748 24.93 3.52 41.35
N GLN A 749 24.89 4.74 41.89
CA GLN A 749 23.86 5.22 42.81
C GLN A 749 23.36 6.56 42.30
N VAL A 750 22.05 6.79 42.38
CA VAL A 750 21.43 8.04 41.96
C VAL A 750 20.79 8.71 43.16
N SER A 751 21.35 9.85 43.55
CA SER A 751 20.86 10.68 44.65
C SER A 751 20.03 11.85 44.13
N PHE A 752 18.84 12.02 44.67
CA PHE A 752 17.89 13.08 44.37
C PHE A 752 17.84 14.03 45.58
N GLN A 753 18.37 15.25 45.43
CA GLN A 753 18.46 16.19 46.56
C GLN A 753 17.13 16.84 46.93
N HIS A 754 16.21 16.95 45.98
CA HIS A 754 14.88 17.48 46.23
C HIS A 754 13.95 17.08 45.08
N PHE A 755 12.66 17.01 45.34
CA PHE A 755 11.62 16.98 44.33
C PHE A 755 10.77 18.23 44.50
N HIS A 756 10.85 19.18 43.59
CA HIS A 756 10.01 20.37 43.63
C HIS A 756 8.91 20.26 42.58
N ILE A 757 7.66 20.49 42.97
CA ILE A 757 6.53 20.50 42.05
C ILE A 757 5.59 21.67 42.31
N ILE A 758 5.17 22.33 41.24
CA ILE A 758 4.19 23.41 41.28
C ILE A 758 2.95 22.97 40.51
N ASN A 759 1.79 23.03 41.16
CA ASN A 759 0.48 22.80 40.52
C ASN A 759 -0.09 24.14 40.07
N THR A 760 -0.25 24.35 38.76
CA THR A 760 -0.72 25.62 38.20
C THR A 760 -2.16 25.55 37.69
N GLY A 761 -2.80 26.72 37.54
CA GLY A 761 -4.03 26.85 36.76
C GLY A 761 -3.76 26.77 35.25
N PRO A 762 -4.77 27.00 34.39
CA PRO A 762 -4.56 27.06 32.94
C PRO A 762 -3.61 28.24 32.58
N GLY A 763 -2.38 27.92 32.16
CA GLY A 763 -1.34 28.90 31.83
C GLY A 763 0.06 28.27 31.72
N PHE A 764 0.99 28.98 31.07
CA PHE A 764 2.36 28.53 30.83
C PHE A 764 3.09 28.24 32.16
N VAL A 765 3.76 27.09 32.23
CA VAL A 765 4.59 26.69 33.37
C VAL A 765 6.03 26.58 32.86
N ARG A 766 6.95 27.35 33.45
CA ARG A 766 8.39 27.14 33.26
C ARG A 766 8.95 26.54 34.56
N PRO A 767 9.78 25.49 34.47
CA PRO A 767 10.51 24.98 35.61
C PRO A 767 11.44 26.03 36.22
#